data_AF-A0AAD6BIY1-F1
#
_entry.id   AF-A0AAD6BIY1-F1
#
_cell.length_a   1.000
_cell.length_b   1.000
_cell.length_c   1.000
_cell.angle_alpha   90.00
_cell.angle_beta   90.00
_cell.angle_gamma   90.00
#
_symmetry.space_group_name_H-M   'P 1'
#
loop_
_entity.id
_entity.type
_entity.pdbx_description
1 polymer ?
#
loop_
_entity_poly.entity_id
_entity_poly.type
_entity_poly.pdbx_seq_one_letter_code
_entity_poly.pdbx_strand_id
1 'polypeptide(L)'
;MGNGTPINMSWAGLMQILLVVVHLQQIICGSVRFSIPEEQAPGVLVGSLSEHFRPPYQLLTQMYLWMDKNTGDFYTTEEKMDREALFPEETKTEECIILHNAVVGPSGDLIQFAVIIEDINDNAPHFENSEIHLKMSEDVSVGTSFLLDDQALDRDAGYNSELSYQLEDSDGVFSLTVEEGPVIMLVVQTALDRETRDMYQMTLVATDRGTGPLSATATLIVTVTDVNDNCPSFSQDSPRSVSIPGDSPKNMLVAQVRATDPDSGSNAAIVYSLSPKVSEQAKNLLSLDSLTGSIRLTQDLQSDSSEELLLKVLASGHHCPPADTQVTVSVLPKANQELAIKIGFIVEHQNETMVLPENQPPTVLAVLELEGDSRFEGSSIAIEGEVPFTLSPQNGKYLLSTSKALDYEMKREHHIFVVVHAEGSVITHSRRAIRVLVADVNDNAPIFVQSHCKLEVEENNQPVMSLLKVLATDADSGYNGKVTYSLDKHTSSIFNIDPNTGQLSVSAILDRERQDAHTLTVLAQDSGSPPLESAATVSIQVLDQNDNAPVFITPHFIFFMPENVKPFAQVGRVRVTDPDEGANGNTELHVVSSSGPFVLDNTLGTLHTTTDLDRETHDRYELYLLASDHGHPVALTSTARVTIFVEDINDNHPKVVLPSSNSSCQTVSQTAVTGTIVTKVFAIDADSGLNSEITYTVVMPDPVQNTSPFRVDSMSGNITVAQQLLQKDLGMHHLFIVVRDGGKPTPLYTTVWVNLLVNESVGPCHLDREPTWSGTADLVQTPQKTEICEAVDIRSAQLTLLSSVGLSIVGTESELRLIYGGRRPVAHIISGSAAEQAANSRRKVLERIIQTWALTESERLIETYFARNMQDYITLAYIIQYFQYFIYGLASFFFLYCIVLLAEGFYTTSAARQTFGEFRSTMCGRCLSSSFIVITYVLAVLWLLVFAFSALPVYFFYNMDATCHTIDVLTETPASINQLCVDARQYGLLPWNAVPGKACGMTLSNVCKTREYQMTYDLYIAAFAGAGITLLALVQFSLHLAVNQVYHRKLRHGEREERRGYDLYGRLQRDRGRTLCSPYPANTSDIS
;
A
#
# COMPACT_ATOMS: atom_id res chain seq x y z
N MET A 1 8.92 -7.18 79.51
CA MET A 1 8.98 -6.35 80.74
C MET A 1 8.21 -5.07 80.45
N GLY A 2 7.42 -4.47 81.36
CA GLY A 2 7.10 -4.85 82.73
C GLY A 2 5.60 -4.66 83.06
N ASN A 3 5.20 -4.88 84.31
CA ASN A 3 3.79 -5.01 84.73
C ASN A 3 3.18 -3.70 85.27
N GLY A 4 1.85 -3.59 85.18
CA GLY A 4 1.01 -2.70 85.99
C GLY A 4 0.08 -1.80 85.16
N THR A 5 -1.19 -1.58 85.51
CA THR A 5 -2.01 -2.15 86.61
C THR A 5 -3.50 -2.14 86.21
N PRO A 6 -4.37 -2.99 86.79
CA PRO A 6 -5.81 -2.86 86.66
C PRO A 6 -6.51 -2.34 87.93
N ILE A 7 -7.70 -1.75 87.72
CA ILE A 7 -8.89 -1.63 88.61
C ILE A 7 -9.38 -0.19 88.90
N ASN A 8 -10.69 -0.02 88.69
CA ASN A 8 -11.60 1.08 89.09
C ASN A 8 -11.48 2.47 88.42
N MET A 9 -12.22 2.64 87.31
CA MET A 9 -12.90 3.91 87.00
C MET A 9 -14.33 3.70 86.46
N SER A 10 -15.28 4.37 87.12
CA SER A 10 -16.59 4.89 86.67
C SER A 10 -17.46 4.12 85.66
N TRP A 11 -18.74 3.91 86.06
CA TRP A 11 -19.84 3.49 85.17
C TRP A 11 -20.08 4.40 83.95
N ALA A 12 -19.59 5.64 83.95
CA ALA A 12 -19.69 6.53 82.79
C ALA A 12 -18.90 6.02 81.57
N GLY A 13 -17.80 5.31 81.79
CA GLY A 13 -16.97 4.77 80.70
C GLY A 13 -17.63 3.60 79.95
N LEU A 14 -18.48 2.82 80.61
CA LEU A 14 -19.10 1.63 80.02
C LEU A 14 -20.04 1.94 78.86
N MET A 15 -20.78 3.05 78.92
CA MET A 15 -21.65 3.48 77.81
C MET A 15 -20.86 4.03 76.62
N GLN A 16 -19.67 4.60 76.85
CA GLN A 16 -18.80 5.08 75.77
C GLN A 16 -18.07 3.92 75.09
N ILE A 17 -17.67 2.89 75.86
CA ILE A 17 -17.13 1.63 75.32
C ILE A 17 -18.20 0.85 74.54
N LEU A 18 -19.46 0.82 75.00
CA LEU A 18 -20.52 0.10 74.28
C LEU A 18 -20.78 0.71 72.88
N LEU A 19 -20.76 2.04 72.75
CA LEU A 19 -20.87 2.72 71.46
C LEU A 19 -19.67 2.48 70.54
N VAL A 20 -18.46 2.35 71.09
CA VAL A 20 -17.24 2.01 70.32
C VAL A 20 -17.24 0.54 69.89
N VAL A 21 -17.70 -0.38 70.73
CA VAL A 21 -17.78 -1.82 70.40
C VAL A 21 -18.87 -2.12 69.36
N VAL A 22 -19.99 -1.39 69.38
CA VAL A 22 -21.06 -1.49 68.36
C VAL A 22 -20.69 -0.79 67.03
N HIS A 23 -19.47 -0.25 66.91
CA HIS A 23 -18.85 0.20 65.64
C HIS A 23 -17.49 -0.47 65.37
N LEU A 24 -17.12 -1.55 66.09
CA LEU A 24 -15.86 -2.29 65.91
C LEU A 24 -16.02 -3.82 65.88
N GLN A 25 -17.23 -4.32 65.57
CA GLN A 25 -17.42 -5.71 65.12
C GLN A 25 -18.35 -5.72 63.91
N GLN A 26 -17.90 -6.41 62.85
CA GLN A 26 -18.24 -6.13 61.44
C GLN A 26 -17.71 -4.73 61.04
N ILE A 27 -16.78 -4.59 60.08
CA ILE A 27 -16.29 -5.54 59.07
C ILE A 27 -14.76 -5.66 59.15
N ILE A 28 -14.26 -6.85 59.52
CA ILE A 28 -12.98 -7.34 58.99
C ILE A 28 -13.36 -8.18 57.78
N CYS A 29 -13.39 -7.56 56.61
CA CYS A 29 -13.31 -8.32 55.36
C CYS A 29 -11.84 -8.72 55.18
N GLY A 30 -11.59 -9.86 54.57
CA GLY A 30 -10.33 -10.02 53.84
C GLY A 30 -10.26 -8.93 52.78
N SER A 31 -9.05 -8.46 52.42
CA SER A 31 -8.91 -7.54 51.29
C SER A 31 -9.61 -8.14 50.07
N VAL A 32 -10.62 -7.43 49.54
CA VAL A 32 -11.32 -7.91 48.35
C VAL A 32 -10.29 -7.92 47.23
N ARG A 33 -10.04 -9.11 46.70
CA ARG A 33 -9.03 -9.41 45.70
C ARG A 33 -9.75 -9.92 44.47
N PHE A 34 -9.35 -9.38 43.34
CA PHE A 34 -9.73 -9.83 42.01
C PHE A 34 -8.44 -10.14 41.25
N SER A 35 -8.51 -11.00 40.24
CA SER A 35 -7.40 -11.23 39.33
C SER A 35 -7.86 -11.15 37.89
N ILE A 36 -6.96 -10.73 37.02
CA ILE A 36 -7.18 -10.64 35.58
C ILE A 36 -5.85 -10.83 34.86
N PRO A 37 -5.79 -11.57 33.75
CA PRO A 37 -4.63 -11.57 32.88
C PRO A 37 -4.31 -10.16 32.37
N GLU A 38 -3.07 -9.93 31.98
CA GLU A 38 -2.68 -8.66 31.37
C GLU A 38 -3.20 -8.47 29.93
N GLU A 39 -2.85 -7.33 29.32
CA GLU A 39 -3.08 -6.98 27.92
C GLU A 39 -4.53 -7.06 27.38
N GLN A 40 -5.51 -7.24 28.28
CA GLN A 40 -6.91 -7.43 27.93
C GLN A 40 -7.52 -6.24 27.18
N ALA A 41 -8.41 -6.56 26.23
CA ALA A 41 -9.18 -5.56 25.49
C ALA A 41 -10.04 -4.69 26.44
N PRO A 42 -10.36 -3.43 26.06
CA PRO A 42 -11.28 -2.57 26.80
C PRO A 42 -12.66 -3.22 26.98
N GLY A 43 -13.26 -3.04 28.15
CA GLY A 43 -14.60 -3.54 28.47
C GLY A 43 -14.68 -4.98 28.97
N VAL A 44 -13.55 -5.64 29.26
CA VAL A 44 -13.52 -6.96 29.93
C VAL A 44 -13.89 -6.80 31.40
N LEU A 45 -14.86 -7.59 31.89
CA LEU A 45 -15.32 -7.57 33.28
C LEU A 45 -14.26 -8.16 34.22
N VAL A 46 -13.74 -7.34 35.13
CA VAL A 46 -12.69 -7.72 36.10
C VAL A 46 -13.31 -8.23 37.41
N GLY A 47 -14.48 -7.72 37.79
CA GLY A 47 -15.18 -8.14 39.00
C GLY A 47 -16.35 -7.24 39.38
N SER A 48 -16.95 -7.52 40.53
CA SER A 48 -18.05 -6.73 41.09
C SER A 48 -17.89 -6.52 42.60
N LEU A 49 -18.11 -5.28 43.04
CA LEU A 49 -18.17 -4.92 44.47
C LEU A 49 -19.56 -5.14 45.09
N SER A 50 -20.57 -5.51 44.29
CA SER A 50 -21.97 -5.62 44.74
C SER A 50 -22.26 -6.74 45.74
N GLU A 51 -21.47 -7.80 45.73
CA GLU A 51 -21.58 -8.88 46.72
C GLU A 51 -21.19 -8.42 48.13
N HIS A 52 -20.33 -7.39 48.22
CA HIS A 52 -19.71 -6.93 49.46
C HIS A 52 -20.26 -5.57 49.94
N PHE A 53 -20.65 -4.70 49.01
CA PHE A 53 -21.09 -3.32 49.29
C PHE A 53 -22.34 -2.96 48.48
N ARG A 54 -23.08 -1.94 48.91
CA ARG A 54 -24.31 -1.46 48.23
C ARG A 54 -24.06 -0.20 47.40
N PRO A 55 -24.89 0.11 46.38
CA PRO A 55 -24.76 1.35 45.63
C PRO A 55 -25.05 2.60 46.48
N PRO A 56 -24.61 3.80 46.04
CA PRO A 56 -23.80 4.04 44.84
C PRO A 56 -22.35 3.54 44.98
N TYR A 57 -21.69 3.34 43.84
CA TYR A 57 -20.26 3.03 43.74
C TYR A 57 -19.56 4.15 42.95
N GLN A 58 -18.31 4.47 43.30
CA GLN A 58 -17.47 5.39 42.54
C GLN A 58 -15.99 5.05 42.69
N LEU A 59 -15.37 4.54 41.63
CA LEU A 59 -13.91 4.37 41.56
C LEU A 59 -13.21 5.75 41.50
N LEU A 60 -12.13 5.93 42.27
CA LEU A 60 -11.40 7.21 42.34
C LEU A 60 -10.32 7.37 41.26
N THR A 61 -9.80 6.27 40.73
CA THR A 61 -8.76 6.25 39.68
C THR A 61 -9.26 5.44 38.49
N GLN A 62 -9.66 6.15 37.43
CA GLN A 62 -10.24 5.56 36.21
C GLN A 62 -9.22 5.43 35.06
N MET A 63 -7.97 5.12 35.40
CA MET A 63 -6.86 4.96 34.46
C MET A 63 -7.01 3.63 33.70
N TYR A 64 -6.71 2.51 34.36
CA TYR A 64 -6.83 1.15 33.84
C TYR A 64 -8.20 0.48 34.03
N LEU A 65 -9.10 1.07 34.81
CA LEU A 65 -10.41 0.49 35.15
C LEU A 65 -11.55 1.52 35.14
N TRP A 66 -12.70 1.13 34.61
CA TRP A 66 -13.96 1.85 34.72
C TRP A 66 -14.96 1.06 35.60
N MET A 67 -15.94 1.72 36.23
CA MET A 67 -16.88 1.09 37.17
C MET A 67 -18.30 1.64 37.02
N ASP A 68 -19.30 0.78 36.93
CA ASP A 68 -20.70 1.20 36.93
C ASP A 68 -21.15 1.58 38.34
N LYS A 69 -21.62 2.82 38.47
CA LYS A 69 -22.04 3.43 39.75
C LYS A 69 -23.28 2.80 40.40
N ASN A 70 -24.02 1.97 39.69
CA ASN A 70 -25.29 1.36 40.11
C ASN A 70 -25.13 -0.15 40.36
N THR A 71 -24.39 -0.86 39.51
CA THR A 71 -24.16 -2.30 39.66
C THR A 71 -22.89 -2.63 40.43
N GLY A 72 -21.89 -1.74 40.48
CA GLY A 72 -20.62 -1.98 41.18
C GLY A 72 -19.68 -2.92 40.44
N ASP A 73 -20.02 -3.29 39.21
CA ASP A 73 -19.17 -4.03 38.28
C ASP A 73 -18.09 -3.10 37.73
N PHE A 74 -16.88 -3.62 37.52
CA PHE A 74 -15.77 -2.84 36.98
C PHE A 74 -15.00 -3.61 35.89
N TYR A 75 -14.52 -2.84 34.92
CA TYR A 75 -14.10 -3.30 33.60
C TYR A 75 -12.80 -2.62 33.19
N THR A 76 -12.02 -3.25 32.31
CA THR A 76 -10.83 -2.64 31.69
C THR A 76 -11.17 -1.41 30.84
N THR A 77 -10.23 -0.48 30.72
CA THR A 77 -10.32 0.73 29.88
C THR A 77 -9.48 0.59 28.60
N GLU A 78 -9.38 1.68 27.82
CA GLU A 78 -8.49 1.78 26.65
C GLU A 78 -6.99 1.80 27.04
N GLU A 79 -6.66 2.14 28.28
CA GLU A 79 -5.30 2.14 28.81
C GLU A 79 -5.02 0.78 29.46
N LYS A 80 -4.23 -0.05 28.78
CA LYS A 80 -3.98 -1.44 29.15
C LYS A 80 -3.19 -1.58 30.46
N MET A 81 -3.40 -2.70 31.14
CA MET A 81 -2.51 -3.18 32.20
C MET A 81 -1.42 -4.06 31.57
N ASP A 82 -0.32 -3.44 31.16
CA ASP A 82 0.94 -4.07 30.72
C ASP A 82 1.80 -4.33 31.97
N ARG A 83 2.11 -5.59 32.30
CA ARG A 83 2.80 -5.94 33.55
C ARG A 83 4.28 -5.57 33.51
N GLU A 84 4.94 -5.64 32.36
CA GLU A 84 6.37 -5.31 32.20
C GLU A 84 6.61 -3.81 32.41
N ALA A 85 5.76 -2.97 31.84
CA ALA A 85 5.83 -1.52 31.98
C ALA A 85 5.45 -1.07 33.40
N LEU A 86 4.58 -1.81 34.09
CA LEU A 86 4.12 -1.48 35.45
C LEU A 86 5.02 -2.05 36.56
N PHE A 87 5.73 -3.16 36.32
CA PHE A 87 6.62 -3.83 37.29
C PHE A 87 8.04 -4.15 36.73
N PRO A 88 8.79 -3.16 36.18
CA PRO A 88 10.00 -3.39 35.38
C PRO A 88 11.27 -3.82 36.13
N GLU A 89 11.29 -3.93 37.46
CA GLU A 89 12.49 -4.30 38.23
C GLU A 89 12.20 -5.33 39.34
N GLU A 90 12.80 -6.53 39.22
CA GLU A 90 13.11 -7.53 40.28
C GLU A 90 12.04 -7.84 41.36
N THR A 91 10.75 -7.65 41.10
CA THR A 91 9.70 -7.99 42.07
C THR A 91 9.47 -9.50 42.18
N LYS A 92 10.32 -10.18 42.97
CA LYS A 92 10.09 -11.53 43.52
C LYS A 92 8.96 -11.53 44.57
N THR A 93 7.86 -10.86 44.27
CA THR A 93 6.60 -10.89 45.00
C THR A 93 5.68 -11.87 44.29
N GLU A 94 5.09 -12.81 45.04
CA GLU A 94 4.29 -13.92 44.49
C GLU A 94 2.97 -13.48 43.80
N GLU A 95 2.66 -12.18 43.80
CA GLU A 95 1.48 -11.55 43.18
C GLU A 95 1.84 -10.13 42.70
N CYS A 96 1.59 -9.78 41.42
CA CYS A 96 1.69 -8.40 40.93
C CYS A 96 0.38 -7.65 41.22
N ILE A 97 0.38 -6.71 42.19
CA ILE A 97 -0.86 -6.13 42.73
C ILE A 97 -0.96 -4.62 42.50
N ILE A 98 -2.04 -4.18 41.85
CA ILE A 98 -2.48 -2.77 41.83
C ILE A 98 -3.57 -2.56 42.89
N LEU A 99 -3.42 -1.52 43.71
CA LEU A 99 -4.39 -1.15 44.75
C LEU A 99 -5.31 -0.02 44.30
N HIS A 100 -6.57 -0.35 44.04
CA HIS A 100 -7.59 0.61 43.63
C HIS A 100 -8.42 1.11 44.82
N ASN A 101 -8.81 2.40 44.78
CA ASN A 101 -9.63 3.03 45.81
C ASN A 101 -11.01 3.38 45.25
N ALA A 102 -12.08 3.00 45.94
CA ALA A 102 -13.46 3.32 45.57
C ALA A 102 -14.27 3.82 46.77
N VAL A 103 -15.23 4.70 46.49
CA VAL A 103 -16.25 5.15 47.45
C VAL A 103 -17.51 4.30 47.23
N VAL A 104 -18.07 3.76 48.32
CA VAL A 104 -19.22 2.84 48.26
C VAL A 104 -20.30 3.16 49.28
N GLY A 105 -21.54 2.83 48.93
CA GLY A 105 -22.71 2.96 49.80
C GLY A 105 -23.24 4.38 49.99
N PRO A 106 -24.45 4.53 50.55
CA PRO A 106 -25.08 5.83 50.78
C PRO A 106 -24.42 6.63 51.92
N SER A 107 -23.51 6.00 52.67
CA SER A 107 -22.61 6.61 53.65
C SER A 107 -21.40 7.30 53.01
N GLY A 108 -20.99 6.90 51.79
CA GLY A 108 -19.78 7.39 51.14
C GLY A 108 -18.50 6.82 51.75
N ASP A 109 -18.50 5.54 52.11
CA ASP A 109 -17.35 4.89 52.75
C ASP A 109 -16.23 4.64 51.74
N LEU A 110 -15.00 5.04 52.09
CA LEU A 110 -13.82 4.80 51.25
C LEU A 110 -13.24 3.40 51.53
N ILE A 111 -13.16 2.58 50.48
CA ILE A 111 -12.53 1.27 50.51
C ILE A 111 -11.33 1.21 49.57
N GLN A 112 -10.38 0.32 49.89
CA GLN A 112 -9.28 -0.07 49.03
C GLN A 112 -9.42 -1.56 48.71
N PHE A 113 -9.28 -1.93 47.44
CA PHE A 113 -9.32 -3.30 46.96
C PHE A 113 -8.09 -3.58 46.07
N ALA A 114 -7.76 -4.86 45.91
CA ALA A 114 -6.59 -5.31 45.19
C ALA A 114 -7.01 -5.97 43.87
N VAL A 115 -6.32 -5.62 42.79
CA VAL A 115 -6.37 -6.32 41.51
C VAL A 115 -4.99 -6.93 41.28
N ILE A 116 -4.97 -8.26 41.13
CA ILE A 116 -3.78 -9.03 40.79
C ILE A 116 -3.73 -9.12 39.26
N ILE A 117 -2.61 -8.71 38.67
CA ILE A 117 -2.34 -8.96 37.25
C ILE A 117 -1.73 -10.35 37.13
N GLU A 118 -2.38 -11.21 36.35
CA GLU A 118 -1.89 -12.54 35.99
C GLU A 118 -1.05 -12.43 34.71
N ASP A 119 0.14 -13.03 34.76
CA ASP A 119 1.17 -12.97 33.74
C ASP A 119 0.76 -13.73 32.46
N ILE A 120 0.98 -13.12 31.29
CA ILE A 120 0.82 -13.76 29.97
C ILE A 120 2.21 -14.08 29.39
N ASN A 121 2.29 -15.05 28.47
CA ASN A 121 3.52 -15.39 27.77
C ASN A 121 3.60 -14.66 26.42
N ASP A 122 3.67 -13.33 26.42
CA ASP A 122 3.70 -12.51 25.20
C ASP A 122 5.01 -11.75 24.95
N ASN A 123 5.96 -11.75 25.88
CA ASN A 123 7.35 -11.43 25.55
C ASN A 123 8.08 -12.71 25.12
N ALA A 124 8.90 -12.62 24.07
CA ALA A 124 9.81 -13.70 23.72
C ALA A 124 11.15 -13.56 24.47
N PRO A 125 11.87 -14.68 24.74
CA PRO A 125 13.25 -14.63 25.21
C PRO A 125 14.12 -13.76 24.29
N HIS A 126 15.16 -13.11 24.80
CA HIS A 126 16.13 -12.37 23.98
C HIS A 126 17.55 -12.43 24.53
N PHE A 127 18.54 -12.58 23.64
CA PHE A 127 19.96 -12.45 23.96
C PHE A 127 20.41 -10.98 23.85
N GLU A 128 21.46 -10.57 24.58
CA GLU A 128 21.98 -9.19 24.46
C GLU A 128 22.73 -9.01 23.12
N ASN A 129 23.42 -10.05 22.64
CA ASN A 129 24.13 -10.08 21.37
C ASN A 129 23.59 -11.19 20.45
N SER A 130 23.48 -10.90 19.15
CA SER A 130 23.11 -11.91 18.13
C SER A 130 24.23 -12.90 17.79
N GLU A 131 25.47 -12.60 18.18
CA GLU A 131 26.64 -13.47 18.04
C GLU A 131 27.41 -13.56 19.36
N ILE A 132 27.66 -14.78 19.83
CA ILE A 132 28.42 -15.08 21.05
C ILE A 132 29.77 -15.66 20.63
N HIS A 133 30.86 -14.94 20.90
CA HIS A 133 32.21 -15.28 20.42
C HIS A 133 33.08 -15.90 21.52
N LEU A 134 33.42 -17.18 21.38
CA LEU A 134 34.33 -17.91 22.27
C LEU A 134 35.67 -18.23 21.59
N LYS A 135 36.71 -18.39 22.41
CA LYS A 135 38.04 -18.85 21.97
C LYS A 135 38.51 -19.99 22.85
N MET A 136 38.88 -21.11 22.21
CA MET A 136 39.30 -22.33 22.90
C MET A 136 40.59 -22.86 22.31
N SER A 137 41.56 -23.21 23.16
CA SER A 137 42.78 -23.89 22.75
C SER A 137 42.47 -25.31 22.30
N GLU A 138 43.14 -25.83 21.27
CA GLU A 138 42.87 -27.20 20.81
C GLU A 138 43.37 -28.29 21.78
N ASP A 139 44.40 -27.99 22.57
CA ASP A 139 44.87 -28.84 23.68
C ASP A 139 43.90 -28.88 24.88
N VAL A 140 42.70 -28.30 24.75
CA VAL A 140 41.65 -28.39 25.76
C VAL A 140 41.25 -29.83 26.05
N SER A 141 41.15 -30.16 27.33
CA SER A 141 40.74 -31.49 27.75
C SER A 141 39.24 -31.71 27.52
N VAL A 142 38.89 -32.87 26.94
CA VAL A 142 37.49 -33.31 26.84
C VAL A 142 36.85 -33.35 28.22
N GLY A 143 35.64 -32.79 28.34
CA GLY A 143 34.94 -32.56 29.59
C GLY A 143 35.22 -31.21 30.27
N THR A 144 36.11 -30.37 29.72
CA THR A 144 36.22 -28.98 30.16
C THR A 144 34.97 -28.18 29.76
N SER A 145 34.48 -27.38 30.71
CA SER A 145 33.31 -26.52 30.59
C SER A 145 33.70 -25.03 30.55
N PHE A 146 33.04 -24.27 29.68
CA PHE A 146 33.21 -22.82 29.51
C PHE A 146 31.90 -22.10 29.78
N LEU A 147 31.96 -20.98 30.49
CA LEU A 147 30.79 -20.14 30.75
C LEU A 147 30.34 -19.43 29.46
N LEU A 148 29.03 -19.34 29.25
CA LEU A 148 28.44 -18.38 28.33
C LEU A 148 28.15 -17.09 29.09
N ASP A 149 28.91 -16.04 28.77
CA ASP A 149 28.80 -14.71 29.40
C ASP A 149 27.53 -13.95 28.93
N ASP A 150 26.97 -14.32 27.78
CA ASP A 150 25.66 -13.87 27.29
C ASP A 150 24.63 -14.97 27.52
N GLN A 151 23.50 -14.60 28.11
CA GLN A 151 22.39 -15.48 28.51
C GLN A 151 21.11 -14.80 28.04
N ALA A 152 20.16 -15.59 27.52
CA ALA A 152 18.87 -15.02 27.18
C ALA A 152 18.16 -14.53 28.45
N LEU A 153 17.51 -13.39 28.31
CA LEU A 153 16.65 -12.80 29.32
C LEU A 153 15.21 -12.84 28.81
N ASP A 154 14.30 -13.02 29.73
CA ASP A 154 12.87 -12.94 29.49
C ASP A 154 12.26 -11.88 30.41
N ARG A 155 11.12 -11.34 30.02
CA ARG A 155 10.42 -10.27 30.74
C ARG A 155 9.16 -10.76 31.45
N ASP A 156 8.63 -11.90 31.03
CA ASP A 156 7.45 -12.53 31.63
C ASP A 156 7.78 -13.08 33.03
N ALA A 157 6.85 -13.72 33.74
CA ALA A 157 7.02 -14.13 35.13
C ALA A 157 6.85 -15.62 35.39
N GLY A 158 7.57 -16.10 36.41
CA GLY A 158 7.36 -17.42 37.00
C GLY A 158 7.74 -18.58 36.08
N TYR A 159 6.76 -19.10 35.32
CA TYR A 159 6.95 -20.21 34.38
C TYR A 159 7.13 -19.72 32.94
N ASN A 160 6.57 -18.57 32.61
CA ASN A 160 6.70 -17.95 31.30
C ASN A 160 8.14 -17.42 31.08
N SER A 161 8.83 -16.97 32.13
CA SER A 161 10.28 -16.67 32.07
C SER A 161 11.22 -17.81 32.49
N GLU A 162 10.73 -19.05 32.69
CA GLU A 162 11.61 -20.18 33.08
C GLU A 162 12.31 -20.82 31.86
N LEU A 163 13.34 -20.13 31.37
CA LEU A 163 14.06 -20.53 30.16
C LEU A 163 14.63 -21.97 30.17
N SER A 164 14.67 -22.54 28.97
CA SER A 164 15.34 -23.78 28.62
C SER A 164 16.26 -23.54 27.43
N TYR A 165 17.43 -24.21 27.41
CA TYR A 165 18.48 -23.95 26.43
C TYR A 165 18.82 -25.20 25.63
N GLN A 166 18.86 -25.06 24.30
CA GLN A 166 19.23 -26.10 23.33
C GLN A 166 20.36 -25.59 22.44
N LEU A 167 21.22 -26.51 22.00
CA LEU A 167 22.29 -26.23 21.03
C LEU A 167 22.05 -27.07 19.79
N GLU A 168 21.96 -26.41 18.65
CA GLU A 168 21.77 -27.02 17.33
C GLU A 168 23.06 -26.91 16.51
N ASP A 169 23.22 -27.80 15.52
CA ASP A 169 24.39 -27.88 14.63
C ASP A 169 25.76 -28.08 15.33
N SER A 170 25.79 -28.67 16.55
CA SER A 170 27.03 -28.86 17.32
C SER A 170 27.93 -30.01 16.85
N ASP A 171 27.52 -30.77 15.82
CA ASP A 171 28.16 -32.00 15.31
C ASP A 171 28.49 -33.08 16.37
N GLY A 172 27.98 -32.94 17.60
CA GLY A 172 28.37 -33.76 18.74
C GLY A 172 29.73 -33.40 19.36
N VAL A 173 30.39 -32.33 18.87
CA VAL A 173 31.67 -31.80 19.38
C VAL A 173 31.45 -31.02 20.68
N PHE A 174 30.31 -30.34 20.81
CA PHE A 174 29.93 -29.57 21.99
C PHE A 174 28.53 -29.95 22.50
N SER A 175 28.32 -29.77 23.81
CA SER A 175 27.02 -29.92 24.48
C SER A 175 26.83 -28.84 25.54
N LEU A 176 25.60 -28.41 25.80
CA LEU A 176 25.29 -27.53 26.93
C LEU A 176 25.06 -28.34 28.21
N THR A 177 25.45 -27.77 29.34
CA THR A 177 25.00 -28.13 30.69
C THR A 177 24.56 -26.89 31.42
N VAL A 178 23.36 -26.92 32.00
CA VAL A 178 22.81 -25.85 32.85
C VAL A 178 22.98 -26.30 34.31
N GLU A 179 23.57 -25.45 35.16
CA GLU A 179 23.71 -25.73 36.61
C GLU A 179 22.47 -25.24 37.41
N GLU A 180 22.54 -25.18 38.74
CA GLU A 180 21.43 -24.68 39.58
C GLU A 180 21.29 -23.14 39.49
N GLY A 181 20.79 -22.65 38.35
CA GLY A 181 20.53 -21.24 38.03
C GLY A 181 20.40 -21.03 36.51
N PRO A 182 20.30 -19.77 36.02
CA PRO A 182 20.31 -19.46 34.58
C PRO A 182 21.67 -19.67 33.91
N VAL A 183 22.68 -20.17 34.64
CA VAL A 183 24.08 -20.26 34.21
C VAL A 183 24.26 -21.41 33.22
N ILE A 184 24.59 -21.06 31.98
CA ILE A 184 24.82 -21.99 30.88
C ILE A 184 26.33 -22.24 30.73
N MET A 185 26.72 -23.51 30.67
CA MET A 185 28.09 -23.94 30.42
C MET A 185 28.18 -24.76 29.13
N LEU A 186 29.06 -24.39 28.20
CA LEU A 186 29.40 -25.16 27.01
C LEU A 186 30.51 -26.17 27.34
N VAL A 187 30.25 -27.46 27.13
CA VAL A 187 31.17 -28.56 27.45
C VAL A 187 31.73 -29.17 26.17
N VAL A 188 33.05 -29.33 26.13
CA VAL A 188 33.79 -29.99 25.04
C VAL A 188 33.60 -31.51 25.13
N GLN A 189 33.00 -32.14 24.12
CA GLN A 189 32.69 -33.58 24.09
C GLN A 189 33.69 -34.42 23.27
N THR A 190 34.34 -33.82 22.27
CA THR A 190 35.45 -34.43 21.52
C THR A 190 36.69 -33.57 21.59
N ALA A 191 37.88 -34.15 21.37
CA ALA A 191 39.09 -33.35 21.22
C ALA A 191 38.91 -32.36 20.04
N LEU A 192 39.49 -31.18 20.18
CA LEU A 192 39.55 -30.18 19.11
C LEU A 192 40.86 -30.37 18.31
N ASP A 193 40.85 -29.90 17.08
CA ASP A 193 41.92 -30.04 16.07
C ASP A 193 41.71 -28.90 15.07
N ARG A 194 42.59 -27.90 15.10
CA ARG A 194 42.48 -26.65 14.33
C ARG A 194 42.88 -26.84 12.87
N GLU A 195 43.81 -27.75 12.59
CA GLU A 195 44.20 -28.16 11.24
C GLU A 195 43.04 -28.82 10.48
N THR A 196 42.19 -29.57 11.20
CA THR A 196 40.95 -30.16 10.68
C THR A 196 39.81 -29.14 10.64
N ARG A 197 39.58 -28.35 11.70
CA ARG A 197 38.52 -27.33 11.75
C ARG A 197 38.80 -26.23 12.77
N ASP A 198 39.17 -25.05 12.27
CA ASP A 198 39.52 -23.86 13.06
C ASP A 198 38.31 -23.08 13.62
N MET A 199 37.10 -23.32 13.10
CA MET A 199 35.89 -22.61 13.53
C MET A 199 34.64 -23.52 13.58
N TYR A 200 33.85 -23.34 14.64
CA TYR A 200 32.54 -23.93 14.82
C TYR A 200 31.51 -22.81 14.98
N GLN A 201 30.48 -22.83 14.12
CA GLN A 201 29.33 -21.96 14.19
C GLN A 201 28.12 -22.84 14.48
N MET A 202 27.39 -22.53 15.56
CA MET A 202 26.28 -23.32 16.09
C MET A 202 25.12 -22.38 16.45
N THR A 203 23.88 -22.89 16.48
CA THR A 203 22.72 -22.09 16.90
C THR A 203 22.41 -22.40 18.36
N LEU A 204 22.51 -21.38 19.23
CA LEU A 204 22.05 -21.44 20.61
C LEU A 204 20.58 -20.99 20.67
N VAL A 205 19.69 -21.90 21.04
CA VAL A 205 18.25 -21.63 21.17
C VAL A 205 17.90 -21.46 22.64
N ALA A 206 17.23 -20.36 22.98
CA ALA A 206 16.53 -20.17 24.24
C ALA A 206 15.02 -20.29 23.99
N THR A 207 14.33 -21.11 24.78
CA THR A 207 12.90 -21.38 24.68
C THR A 207 12.27 -21.27 26.07
N ASP A 208 11.16 -20.57 26.20
CA ASP A 208 10.43 -20.45 27.45
C ASP A 208 9.71 -21.77 27.87
N ARG A 209 8.84 -21.71 28.88
CA ARG A 209 7.96 -22.83 29.26
C ARG A 209 6.48 -22.45 29.33
N GLY A 210 6.08 -21.31 28.78
CA GLY A 210 4.69 -20.88 28.76
C GLY A 210 3.77 -21.75 27.90
N THR A 211 2.48 -21.42 27.95
CA THR A 211 1.43 -22.16 27.23
C THR A 211 1.34 -21.81 25.75
N GLY A 212 2.43 -22.04 25.03
CA GLY A 212 2.58 -21.72 23.60
C GLY A 212 3.98 -21.18 23.33
N PRO A 213 5.04 -21.98 23.59
CA PRO A 213 6.34 -21.44 23.94
C PRO A 213 7.00 -20.68 22.78
N LEU A 214 7.51 -19.51 23.11
CA LEU A 214 8.30 -18.62 22.27
C LEU A 214 9.79 -18.97 22.40
N SER A 215 10.60 -18.49 21.44
CA SER A 215 12.02 -18.80 21.40
C SER A 215 12.82 -17.71 20.69
N ALA A 216 14.08 -17.55 21.09
CA ALA A 216 15.07 -16.77 20.37
C ALA A 216 16.35 -17.58 20.11
N THR A 217 17.14 -17.11 19.16
CA THR A 217 18.34 -17.78 18.68
C THR A 217 19.52 -16.82 18.61
N ALA A 218 20.66 -17.21 19.17
CA ALA A 218 21.94 -16.52 19.00
C ALA A 218 22.95 -17.43 18.27
N THR A 219 23.86 -16.83 17.50
CA THR A 219 24.91 -17.57 16.79
C THR A 219 26.11 -17.75 17.72
N LEU A 220 26.38 -18.98 18.14
CA LEU A 220 27.53 -19.32 18.97
C LEU A 220 28.74 -19.67 18.09
N ILE A 221 29.75 -18.80 18.09
CA ILE A 221 30.96 -18.90 17.26
C ILE A 221 32.15 -19.26 18.16
N VAL A 222 32.62 -20.50 18.07
CA VAL A 222 33.83 -20.97 18.76
C VAL A 222 35.00 -20.95 17.76
N THR A 223 35.96 -20.06 18.01
CA THR A 223 37.25 -20.06 17.29
C THR A 223 38.24 -20.95 18.04
N VAL A 224 38.83 -21.92 17.33
CA VAL A 224 39.92 -22.75 17.88
C VAL A 224 41.24 -21.99 17.77
N THR A 225 42.02 -21.94 18.85
CA THR A 225 43.31 -21.24 18.90
C THR A 225 44.49 -22.21 18.89
N ASP A 226 45.42 -21.91 17.99
CA ASP A 226 46.58 -22.69 17.57
C ASP A 226 47.56 -23.07 18.69
N VAL A 227 47.91 -24.36 18.75
CA VAL A 227 48.96 -24.95 19.60
C VAL A 227 50.03 -25.58 18.70
N ASN A 228 51.31 -25.42 19.07
CA ASN A 228 52.43 -25.97 18.29
C ASN A 228 52.57 -27.49 18.53
N ASP A 229 51.67 -28.30 17.96
CA ASP A 229 51.66 -29.76 18.12
C ASP A 229 52.15 -30.54 16.88
N ASN A 230 52.08 -29.93 15.68
CA ASN A 230 52.75 -30.44 14.49
C ASN A 230 54.22 -30.03 14.44
N CYS A 231 54.92 -30.49 13.39
CA CYS A 231 56.31 -30.15 13.10
C CYS A 231 56.56 -30.09 11.58
N PRO A 232 57.57 -29.30 11.12
CA PRO A 232 57.77 -29.08 9.70
C PRO A 232 58.09 -30.37 8.95
N SER A 233 57.40 -30.62 7.84
CA SER A 233 57.63 -31.78 6.99
C SER A 233 58.00 -31.36 5.56
N PHE A 234 58.99 -32.04 4.94
CA PHE A 234 59.35 -31.74 3.55
C PHE A 234 58.30 -32.30 2.58
N SER A 235 57.75 -31.42 1.73
CA SER A 235 56.78 -31.78 0.69
C SER A 235 57.39 -32.80 -0.27
N GLN A 236 56.60 -33.79 -0.72
CA GLN A 236 57.11 -34.91 -1.52
C GLN A 236 57.72 -34.49 -2.86
N ASP A 237 57.29 -33.34 -3.39
CA ASP A 237 57.78 -32.72 -4.62
C ASP A 237 59.18 -32.08 -4.47
N SER A 238 59.75 -32.02 -3.25
CA SER A 238 61.10 -31.51 -3.04
C SER A 238 62.14 -32.34 -3.82
N PRO A 239 63.00 -31.70 -4.64
CA PRO A 239 63.87 -32.40 -5.58
C PRO A 239 64.96 -33.20 -4.85
N ARG A 240 64.91 -34.54 -4.96
CA ARG A 240 65.86 -35.46 -4.32
C ARG A 240 67.22 -35.48 -5.02
N SER A 241 67.25 -35.19 -6.32
CA SER A 241 68.48 -35.05 -7.10
C SER A 241 68.29 -34.00 -8.19
N VAL A 242 69.35 -33.25 -8.48
CA VAL A 242 69.41 -32.25 -9.55
C VAL A 242 70.78 -32.35 -10.24
N SER A 243 70.82 -32.27 -11.56
CA SER A 243 72.06 -32.19 -12.32
C SER A 243 72.27 -30.78 -12.86
N ILE A 244 73.50 -30.25 -12.75
CA ILE A 244 73.85 -28.90 -13.23
C ILE A 244 75.06 -28.93 -14.19
N PRO A 245 75.02 -28.19 -15.32
CA PRO A 245 76.15 -28.09 -16.24
C PRO A 245 77.44 -27.57 -15.59
N GLY A 246 78.58 -28.12 -16.00
CA GLY A 246 79.91 -27.75 -15.51
C GLY A 246 80.35 -26.32 -15.82
N ASP A 247 79.58 -25.56 -16.60
CA ASP A 247 79.78 -24.15 -16.93
C ASP A 247 78.66 -23.22 -16.42
N SER A 248 77.83 -23.69 -15.48
CA SER A 248 76.72 -22.94 -14.88
C SER A 248 77.17 -21.62 -14.22
N PRO A 249 76.46 -20.49 -14.42
CA PRO A 249 76.83 -19.19 -13.88
C PRO A 249 76.45 -19.00 -12.39
N LYS A 250 77.15 -18.08 -11.74
CA LYS A 250 76.85 -17.59 -10.38
C LYS A 250 75.39 -17.13 -10.23
N ASN A 251 74.84 -17.30 -9.03
CA ASN A 251 73.47 -16.97 -8.62
C ASN A 251 72.35 -17.75 -9.33
N MET A 252 72.67 -18.69 -10.22
CA MET A 252 71.72 -19.64 -10.80
C MET A 252 70.99 -20.41 -9.68
N LEU A 253 69.68 -20.54 -9.81
CA LEU A 253 68.86 -21.40 -8.96
C LEU A 253 69.14 -22.86 -9.36
N VAL A 254 69.64 -23.65 -8.41
CA VAL A 254 69.91 -25.07 -8.60
C VAL A 254 68.67 -25.88 -8.23
N ALA A 255 68.11 -25.61 -7.05
CA ALA A 255 66.94 -26.29 -6.53
C ALA A 255 66.17 -25.36 -5.59
N GLN A 256 64.94 -25.72 -5.26
CA GLN A 256 64.23 -25.18 -4.12
C GLN A 256 63.63 -26.37 -3.36
N VAL A 257 63.92 -26.47 -2.07
CA VAL A 257 63.25 -27.44 -1.19
C VAL A 257 62.08 -26.75 -0.50
N ARG A 258 60.98 -27.46 -0.31
CA ARG A 258 59.79 -26.95 0.37
C ARG A 258 59.47 -27.83 1.55
N ALA A 259 59.39 -27.22 2.72
CA ALA A 259 58.72 -27.80 3.88
C ALA A 259 57.41 -27.06 4.13
N THR A 260 56.52 -27.74 4.84
CA THR A 260 55.18 -27.30 5.23
C THR A 260 54.95 -27.70 6.68
N ASP A 261 54.43 -26.77 7.47
CA ASP A 261 53.96 -26.98 8.83
C ASP A 261 52.44 -26.70 8.81
N PRO A 262 51.58 -27.59 9.34
CA PRO A 262 50.12 -27.38 9.39
C PRO A 262 49.65 -26.26 10.33
N ASP A 263 50.41 -26.01 11.40
CA ASP A 263 50.19 -24.98 12.42
C ASP A 263 50.00 -23.57 11.83
N SER A 264 49.65 -22.59 12.68
CA SER A 264 49.38 -21.21 12.30
C SER A 264 50.41 -20.20 12.83
N GLY A 265 50.32 -18.97 12.31
CA GLY A 265 51.04 -17.79 12.81
C GLY A 265 52.56 -17.98 12.99
N SER A 266 53.00 -18.03 14.26
CA SER A 266 54.41 -18.19 14.65
C SER A 266 54.84 -19.64 14.86
N ASN A 267 53.89 -20.56 15.01
CA ASN A 267 54.17 -21.98 15.20
C ASN A 267 54.54 -22.60 13.85
N ALA A 268 53.79 -22.21 12.80
CA ALA A 268 54.06 -22.44 11.38
C ALA A 268 55.44 -21.94 10.82
N ALA A 269 56.27 -21.31 11.64
CA ALA A 269 57.40 -20.50 11.19
C ALA A 269 58.67 -21.32 10.91
N ILE A 270 58.72 -21.91 9.71
CA ILE A 270 59.86 -22.73 9.25
C ILE A 270 61.11 -21.88 8.96
N VAL A 271 62.26 -22.31 9.50
CA VAL A 271 63.59 -21.81 9.12
C VAL A 271 64.41 -22.93 8.47
N TYR A 272 64.92 -22.68 7.27
CA TYR A 272 65.77 -23.62 6.53
C TYR A 272 67.26 -23.44 6.88
N SER A 273 67.98 -24.55 7.05
CA SER A 273 69.44 -24.52 7.33
C SER A 273 70.18 -25.72 6.73
N LEU A 274 71.50 -25.58 6.51
CA LEU A 274 72.35 -26.69 6.08
C LEU A 274 72.83 -27.50 7.28
N SER A 275 72.72 -28.83 7.20
CA SER A 275 73.19 -29.71 8.27
C SER A 275 74.71 -29.53 8.49
N PRO A 276 75.21 -29.53 9.74
CA PRO A 276 76.65 -29.44 10.02
C PRO A 276 77.51 -30.49 9.31
N LYS A 277 76.91 -31.63 8.94
CA LYS A 277 77.54 -32.76 8.23
C LYS A 277 77.73 -32.57 6.72
N VAL A 278 77.21 -31.47 6.13
CA VAL A 278 77.47 -31.12 4.71
C VAL A 278 78.95 -30.77 4.53
N SER A 279 79.55 -31.11 3.38
CA SER A 279 80.97 -30.84 3.11
C SER A 279 81.26 -29.35 2.93
N GLU A 280 82.46 -28.91 3.31
CA GLU A 280 82.88 -27.50 3.12
C GLU A 280 82.91 -27.10 1.64
N GLN A 281 83.21 -28.04 0.73
CA GLN A 281 83.13 -27.82 -0.71
C GLN A 281 81.69 -27.50 -1.16
N ALA A 282 80.70 -28.26 -0.68
CA ALA A 282 79.29 -27.98 -0.95
C ALA A 282 78.83 -26.64 -0.33
N LYS A 283 79.22 -26.33 0.92
CA LYS A 283 78.91 -25.04 1.57
C LYS A 283 79.53 -23.84 0.85
N ASN A 284 80.72 -24.00 0.26
CA ASN A 284 81.38 -22.95 -0.50
C ASN A 284 80.75 -22.74 -1.89
N LEU A 285 80.25 -23.79 -2.53
CA LEU A 285 79.66 -23.74 -3.88
C LEU A 285 78.16 -23.38 -3.91
N LEU A 286 77.41 -23.71 -2.85
CA LEU A 286 75.96 -23.63 -2.82
C LEU A 286 75.46 -22.90 -1.58
N SER A 287 74.74 -21.79 -1.77
CA SER A 287 74.05 -21.07 -0.71
C SER A 287 72.60 -21.53 -0.60
N LEU A 288 72.13 -21.71 0.63
CA LEU A 288 70.73 -21.93 0.96
C LEU A 288 70.14 -20.64 1.54
N ASP A 289 68.99 -20.22 1.00
CA ASP A 289 68.18 -19.15 1.57
C ASP A 289 67.31 -19.68 2.72
N SER A 290 67.41 -19.05 3.89
CA SER A 290 66.85 -19.59 5.15
C SER A 290 65.34 -19.41 5.30
N LEU A 291 64.67 -18.67 4.40
CA LEU A 291 63.22 -18.42 4.45
C LEU A 291 62.48 -19.07 3.29
N THR A 292 63.09 -19.11 2.10
CA THR A 292 62.46 -19.62 0.88
C THR A 292 62.86 -21.05 0.51
N GLY A 293 63.86 -21.64 1.17
CA GLY A 293 64.41 -22.96 0.82
C GLY A 293 65.16 -22.99 -0.52
N SER A 294 65.45 -21.82 -1.11
CA SER A 294 66.16 -21.69 -2.40
C SER A 294 67.64 -22.07 -2.28
N ILE A 295 68.11 -22.98 -3.14
CA ILE A 295 69.52 -23.37 -3.25
C ILE A 295 70.11 -22.76 -4.52
N ARG A 296 71.17 -21.93 -4.39
CA ARG A 296 71.79 -21.18 -5.50
C ARG A 296 73.30 -21.35 -5.56
N LEU A 297 73.88 -21.23 -6.76
CA LEU A 297 75.34 -21.19 -6.94
C LEU A 297 75.95 -19.89 -6.40
N THR A 298 77.02 -20.01 -5.61
CA THR A 298 77.77 -18.88 -5.04
C THR A 298 78.81 -18.28 -6.00
N GLN A 299 79.24 -19.05 -7.00
CA GLN A 299 80.27 -18.73 -7.98
C GLN A 299 79.99 -19.43 -9.31
N ASP A 300 80.66 -19.02 -10.38
CA ASP A 300 80.59 -19.68 -11.68
C ASP A 300 81.29 -21.06 -11.62
N LEU A 301 80.70 -22.08 -12.20
CA LEU A 301 81.32 -23.39 -12.36
C LEU A 301 82.22 -23.42 -13.60
N GLN A 302 83.33 -24.17 -13.53
CA GLN A 302 84.14 -24.60 -14.67
C GLN A 302 84.67 -26.01 -14.35
N SER A 303 83.85 -27.05 -14.55
CA SER A 303 84.19 -28.45 -14.30
C SER A 303 84.28 -29.27 -15.58
N ASP A 304 85.45 -29.87 -15.81
CA ASP A 304 85.69 -30.83 -16.91
C ASP A 304 85.41 -32.29 -16.47
N SER A 305 84.91 -32.51 -15.25
CA SER A 305 84.63 -33.82 -14.66
C SER A 305 83.29 -33.88 -13.94
N SER A 306 82.66 -35.06 -13.90
CA SER A 306 81.45 -35.30 -13.11
C SER A 306 81.76 -35.39 -11.60
N GLU A 307 81.01 -34.68 -10.77
CA GLU A 307 81.12 -34.71 -9.30
C GLU A 307 79.73 -34.67 -8.65
N GLU A 308 79.53 -35.34 -7.51
CA GLU A 308 78.26 -35.33 -6.77
C GLU A 308 78.39 -34.72 -5.39
N LEU A 309 77.61 -33.68 -5.12
CA LEU A 309 77.57 -32.95 -3.86
C LEU A 309 76.29 -33.29 -3.08
N LEU A 310 76.43 -33.83 -1.88
CA LEU A 310 75.31 -34.22 -1.04
C LEU A 310 74.92 -33.08 -0.09
N LEU A 311 73.87 -32.32 -0.43
CA LEU A 311 73.28 -31.32 0.45
C LEU A 311 72.23 -31.97 1.36
N LYS A 312 72.53 -32.04 2.65
CA LYS A 312 71.55 -32.37 3.68
C LYS A 312 70.97 -31.09 4.26
N VAL A 313 69.72 -30.79 3.91
CA VAL A 313 68.99 -29.61 4.35
C VAL A 313 68.11 -29.98 5.55
N LEU A 314 67.99 -29.06 6.49
CA LEU A 314 67.15 -29.16 7.68
C LEU A 314 66.06 -28.08 7.62
N ALA A 315 64.83 -28.45 7.95
CA ALA A 315 63.74 -27.53 8.24
C ALA A 315 63.49 -27.54 9.76
N SER A 316 63.49 -26.37 10.38
CA SER A 316 63.36 -26.20 11.83
C SER A 316 62.15 -25.32 12.16
N GLY A 317 61.20 -25.84 12.92
CA GLY A 317 60.14 -25.08 13.59
C GLY A 317 60.54 -24.72 15.03
N HIS A 318 59.64 -24.11 15.80
CA HIS A 318 59.88 -23.90 17.22
C HIS A 318 59.59 -25.19 18.00
N HIS A 319 60.38 -25.48 19.05
CA HIS A 319 60.33 -26.70 19.89
C HIS A 319 60.47 -28.09 19.21
N CYS A 320 60.27 -28.21 17.90
CA CYS A 320 60.38 -29.44 17.13
C CYS A 320 61.81 -29.96 16.90
N PRO A 321 62.00 -31.28 16.76
CA PRO A 321 63.21 -31.83 16.15
C PRO A 321 63.27 -31.41 14.66
N PRO A 322 64.42 -30.96 14.13
CA PRO A 322 64.50 -30.49 12.75
C PRO A 322 64.35 -31.65 11.77
N ALA A 323 63.33 -31.60 10.93
CA ALA A 323 63.14 -32.55 9.84
C ALA A 323 64.26 -32.40 8.81
N ASP A 324 64.64 -33.49 8.16
CA ASP A 324 65.78 -33.54 7.25
C ASP A 324 65.43 -34.09 5.86
N THR A 325 66.03 -33.48 4.84
CA THR A 325 66.00 -33.98 3.47
C THR A 325 67.40 -33.97 2.86
N GLN A 326 67.59 -34.75 1.80
CA GLN A 326 68.88 -34.86 1.10
C GLN A 326 68.69 -34.62 -0.39
N VAL A 327 69.35 -33.58 -0.88
CA VAL A 327 69.42 -33.19 -2.28
C VAL A 327 70.79 -33.58 -2.82
N THR A 328 70.83 -34.49 -3.80
CA THR A 328 72.07 -34.84 -4.52
C THR A 328 72.25 -33.90 -5.71
N VAL A 329 73.29 -33.06 -5.69
CA VAL A 329 73.62 -32.15 -6.78
C VAL A 329 74.76 -32.72 -7.61
N SER A 330 74.44 -33.28 -8.78
CA SER A 330 75.42 -33.89 -9.70
C SER A 330 75.91 -32.85 -10.71
N VAL A 331 77.11 -32.34 -10.53
CA VAL A 331 77.79 -31.47 -11.49
C VAL A 331 78.22 -32.31 -12.69
N LEU A 332 77.77 -31.94 -13.88
CA LEU A 332 78.11 -32.61 -15.14
C LEU A 332 79.38 -32.02 -15.76
N PRO A 333 80.20 -32.80 -16.48
CA PRO A 333 81.34 -32.25 -17.21
C PRO A 333 80.88 -31.31 -18.32
N LYS A 334 81.67 -30.27 -18.59
CA LYS A 334 81.43 -29.27 -19.64
C LYS A 334 81.16 -29.91 -21.01
N ALA A 335 79.96 -29.67 -21.56
CA ALA A 335 79.44 -30.44 -22.68
C ALA A 335 80.02 -30.00 -24.04
N ASN A 336 80.72 -30.92 -24.72
CA ASN A 336 81.04 -30.78 -26.15
C ASN A 336 79.83 -31.20 -27.01
N GLN A 337 78.91 -30.24 -27.20
CA GLN A 337 77.77 -30.24 -28.12
C GLN A 337 76.75 -31.39 -27.93
N GLU A 338 75.65 -31.08 -27.24
CA GLU A 338 74.58 -32.02 -26.89
C GLU A 338 73.58 -32.30 -28.03
N LEU A 339 72.77 -33.36 -27.84
CA LEU A 339 71.52 -33.57 -28.56
C LEU A 339 70.55 -32.41 -28.30
N ALA A 340 70.04 -31.78 -29.36
CA ALA A 340 69.10 -30.67 -29.26
C ALA A 340 67.77 -31.01 -29.96
N ILE A 341 66.66 -30.77 -29.26
CA ILE A 341 65.35 -30.64 -29.90
C ILE A 341 65.27 -29.23 -30.49
N LYS A 342 65.18 -29.12 -31.82
CA LYS A 342 64.81 -27.88 -32.50
C LYS A 342 63.30 -27.79 -32.63
N ILE A 343 62.74 -26.65 -32.22
CA ILE A 343 61.30 -26.38 -32.28
C ILE A 343 61.08 -25.22 -33.27
N GLY A 344 60.49 -25.53 -34.41
CA GLY A 344 60.03 -24.57 -35.41
C GLY A 344 58.53 -24.31 -35.23
N PHE A 345 58.18 -23.29 -34.44
CA PHE A 345 56.79 -22.87 -34.25
C PHE A 345 56.15 -22.42 -35.57
N ILE A 346 54.90 -22.86 -35.80
CA ILE A 346 54.08 -22.49 -36.97
C ILE A 346 53.18 -21.30 -36.63
N VAL A 347 52.65 -21.27 -35.40
CA VAL A 347 51.90 -20.14 -34.85
C VAL A 347 52.86 -19.12 -34.22
N GLU A 348 52.45 -17.86 -34.15
CA GLU A 348 53.21 -16.80 -33.49
C GLU A 348 53.41 -17.11 -31.99
N HIS A 349 54.61 -16.83 -31.48
CA HIS A 349 55.04 -17.22 -30.13
C HIS A 349 56.07 -16.21 -29.59
N GLN A 350 56.22 -16.16 -28.27
CA GLN A 350 57.27 -15.40 -27.59
C GLN A 350 57.88 -16.27 -26.48
N ASN A 351 59.20 -16.45 -26.46
CA ASN A 351 59.93 -17.26 -25.46
C ASN A 351 59.28 -18.63 -25.20
N GLU A 352 59.11 -19.43 -26.26
CA GLU A 352 58.44 -20.76 -26.25
C GLU A 352 56.99 -20.77 -25.68
N THR A 353 56.40 -19.58 -25.48
CA THR A 353 55.00 -19.39 -25.09
C THR A 353 54.14 -19.05 -26.30
N MET A 354 53.06 -19.81 -26.46
CA MET A 354 52.07 -19.69 -27.52
C MET A 354 50.73 -19.24 -26.91
N VAL A 355 49.95 -18.46 -27.64
CA VAL A 355 48.57 -18.10 -27.27
C VAL A 355 47.64 -18.66 -28.33
N LEU A 356 46.62 -19.42 -27.91
CA LEU A 356 45.66 -20.05 -28.82
C LEU A 356 44.22 -19.75 -28.42
N PRO A 357 43.39 -19.40 -29.41
CA PRO A 357 41.98 -19.70 -29.49
C PRO A 357 41.52 -20.87 -28.64
N GLU A 358 40.54 -20.76 -27.75
CA GLU A 358 39.79 -21.96 -27.40
C GLU A 358 38.79 -22.35 -28.51
N ASN A 359 38.10 -23.49 -28.31
CA ASN A 359 37.13 -24.06 -29.24
C ASN A 359 37.63 -24.31 -30.69
N GLN A 360 38.93 -24.13 -30.94
CA GLN A 360 39.53 -24.34 -32.26
C GLN A 360 39.55 -25.83 -32.65
N PRO A 361 39.40 -26.15 -33.95
CA PRO A 361 39.64 -27.51 -34.44
C PRO A 361 41.11 -27.93 -34.22
N PRO A 362 41.43 -29.24 -34.32
CA PRO A 362 42.79 -29.76 -34.19
C PRO A 362 43.81 -28.97 -35.04
N THR A 363 44.65 -28.18 -34.35
CA THR A 363 45.50 -27.15 -34.94
C THR A 363 46.97 -27.54 -34.76
N VAL A 364 47.78 -27.39 -35.82
CA VAL A 364 49.21 -27.71 -35.79
C VAL A 364 50.00 -26.50 -35.29
N LEU A 365 50.75 -26.70 -34.21
CA LEU A 365 51.38 -25.64 -33.42
C LEU A 365 52.85 -25.44 -33.77
N ALA A 366 53.60 -26.53 -33.90
CA ALA A 366 55.04 -26.51 -34.13
C ALA A 366 55.52 -27.76 -34.87
N VAL A 367 56.65 -27.63 -35.56
CA VAL A 367 57.44 -28.73 -36.11
C VAL A 367 58.64 -28.97 -35.21
N LEU A 368 58.81 -30.19 -34.70
CA LEU A 368 59.94 -30.59 -33.87
C LEU A 368 60.89 -31.48 -34.67
N GLU A 369 62.19 -31.23 -34.53
CA GLU A 369 63.26 -31.89 -35.25
C GLU A 369 64.41 -32.23 -34.30
N LEU A 370 64.98 -33.43 -34.43
CA LEU A 370 66.13 -33.87 -33.64
C LEU A 370 67.41 -33.47 -34.35
N GLU A 371 68.26 -32.70 -33.68
CA GLU A 371 69.61 -32.39 -34.13
C GLU A 371 70.64 -33.06 -33.22
N GLY A 372 71.55 -33.84 -33.81
CA GLY A 372 72.55 -34.61 -33.09
C GLY A 372 73.50 -35.36 -34.01
N ASP A 373 74.50 -36.00 -33.41
CA ASP A 373 75.46 -36.84 -34.11
C ASP A 373 74.82 -38.15 -34.61
N SER A 374 75.40 -38.72 -35.68
CA SER A 374 75.03 -39.96 -36.38
C SER A 374 74.87 -41.21 -35.49
N ARG A 375 75.30 -41.14 -34.22
CA ARG A 375 75.12 -42.19 -33.21
C ARG A 375 73.68 -42.31 -32.66
N PHE A 376 72.78 -41.38 -33.03
CA PHE A 376 71.41 -41.33 -32.51
C PHE A 376 70.31 -41.62 -33.55
N GLU A 377 70.67 -42.14 -34.73
CA GLU A 377 69.72 -42.63 -35.72
C GLU A 377 68.81 -43.72 -35.11
N GLY A 378 67.49 -43.47 -35.11
CA GLY A 378 66.49 -44.32 -34.43
C GLY A 378 65.89 -43.72 -33.16
N SER A 379 66.36 -42.55 -32.72
CA SER A 379 65.74 -41.80 -31.62
C SER A 379 64.39 -41.17 -32.02
N SER A 380 63.49 -40.99 -31.04
CA SER A 380 62.15 -40.41 -31.25
C SER A 380 61.81 -39.34 -30.22
N ILE A 381 60.86 -38.44 -30.55
CA ILE A 381 60.34 -37.45 -29.60
C ILE A 381 59.02 -37.96 -29.03
N ALA A 382 58.88 -37.91 -27.70
CA ALA A 382 57.64 -38.16 -26.99
C ALA A 382 57.19 -36.91 -26.22
N ILE A 383 55.88 -36.83 -25.93
CA ILE A 383 55.34 -35.92 -24.91
C ILE A 383 55.35 -36.67 -23.58
N GLU A 384 55.73 -35.99 -22.50
CA GLU A 384 55.75 -36.51 -21.15
C GLU A 384 54.42 -36.18 -20.43
N GLY A 385 53.72 -37.22 -19.97
CA GLY A 385 52.43 -37.10 -19.28
C GLY A 385 51.21 -37.03 -20.21
N GLU A 386 50.01 -37.06 -19.63
CA GLU A 386 48.75 -36.92 -20.37
C GLU A 386 48.36 -35.43 -20.51
N VAL A 387 48.34 -34.94 -21.75
CA VAL A 387 47.97 -33.56 -22.11
C VAL A 387 47.14 -33.56 -23.40
N PRO A 388 46.30 -32.54 -23.69
CA PRO A 388 45.44 -32.50 -24.88
C PRO A 388 46.19 -32.15 -26.18
N PHE A 389 47.40 -32.70 -26.36
CA PHE A 389 48.27 -32.49 -27.50
C PHE A 389 48.88 -33.81 -27.97
N THR A 390 49.22 -33.88 -29.26
CA THR A 390 49.76 -35.07 -29.92
C THR A 390 50.91 -34.71 -30.84
N LEU A 391 51.93 -35.58 -30.91
CA LEU A 391 52.98 -35.54 -31.92
C LEU A 391 52.64 -36.54 -33.04
N SER A 392 52.58 -36.08 -34.29
CA SER A 392 52.45 -36.95 -35.47
C SER A 392 53.75 -36.92 -36.30
N PRO A 393 54.42 -38.06 -36.53
CA PRO A 393 55.67 -38.11 -37.30
C PRO A 393 55.39 -37.99 -38.80
N GLN A 394 56.06 -37.03 -39.46
CA GLN A 394 56.03 -36.87 -40.92
C GLN A 394 57.43 -36.55 -41.45
N ASN A 395 57.91 -37.34 -42.42
CA ASN A 395 59.14 -37.11 -43.19
C ASN A 395 60.39 -36.79 -42.34
N GLY A 396 60.55 -37.47 -41.19
CA GLY A 396 61.69 -37.28 -40.28
C GLY A 396 61.53 -36.17 -39.23
N LYS A 397 60.40 -35.46 -39.24
CA LYS A 397 60.04 -34.44 -38.22
C LYS A 397 58.75 -34.84 -37.50
N TYR A 398 58.44 -34.17 -36.40
CA TYR A 398 57.21 -34.38 -35.63
C TYR A 398 56.35 -33.12 -35.66
N LEU A 399 55.07 -33.24 -36.01
CA LEU A 399 54.10 -32.15 -35.94
C LEU A 399 53.37 -32.21 -34.60
N LEU A 400 53.55 -31.17 -33.77
CA LEU A 400 52.78 -30.97 -32.54
C LEU A 400 51.42 -30.35 -32.90
N SER A 401 50.34 -30.95 -32.41
CA SER A 401 48.97 -30.50 -32.67
C SER A 401 48.08 -30.70 -31.44
N THR A 402 47.01 -29.90 -31.29
CA THR A 402 45.96 -30.18 -30.31
C THR A 402 45.23 -31.48 -30.66
N SER A 403 44.97 -32.33 -29.67
CA SER A 403 44.32 -33.64 -29.87
C SER A 403 42.79 -33.58 -29.72
N LYS A 404 42.31 -32.58 -28.98
CA LYS A 404 40.90 -32.14 -28.89
C LYS A 404 40.86 -30.60 -28.90
N ALA A 405 39.67 -30.01 -28.93
CA ALA A 405 39.52 -28.59 -28.64
C ALA A 405 40.06 -28.27 -27.23
N LEU A 406 40.61 -27.06 -27.08
CA LEU A 406 40.95 -26.48 -25.79
C LEU A 406 39.75 -25.68 -25.26
N ASP A 407 39.75 -25.46 -23.95
CA ASP A 407 38.63 -25.06 -23.10
C ASP A 407 39.28 -24.27 -21.94
N TYR A 408 39.02 -22.96 -21.88
CA TYR A 408 39.69 -22.00 -21.01
C TYR A 408 39.19 -22.14 -19.57
N GLU A 409 37.88 -22.29 -19.38
CA GLU A 409 37.19 -22.51 -18.11
C GLU A 409 37.70 -23.78 -17.41
N MET A 410 37.91 -24.86 -18.17
CA MET A 410 38.55 -26.07 -17.65
C MET A 410 40.05 -25.88 -17.42
N LYS A 411 40.80 -25.29 -18.36
CA LYS A 411 42.26 -25.13 -18.22
C LYS A 411 42.91 -24.03 -19.09
N ARG A 412 43.02 -22.84 -18.51
CA ARG A 412 43.69 -21.63 -19.04
C ARG A 412 45.16 -21.80 -19.47
N GLU A 413 45.89 -22.78 -18.95
CA GLU A 413 47.32 -22.98 -19.25
C GLU A 413 47.75 -24.46 -19.30
N HIS A 414 48.56 -24.79 -20.32
CA HIS A 414 49.21 -26.09 -20.49
C HIS A 414 50.73 -25.96 -20.65
N HIS A 415 51.48 -26.78 -19.89
CA HIS A 415 52.90 -27.04 -20.16
C HIS A 415 53.03 -28.37 -20.91
N ILE A 416 53.62 -28.33 -22.10
CA ILE A 416 53.91 -29.51 -22.92
C ILE A 416 55.39 -29.81 -22.79
N PHE A 417 55.72 -30.81 -21.98
CA PHE A 417 57.10 -31.29 -21.84
C PHE A 417 57.38 -32.31 -22.95
N VAL A 418 58.41 -32.05 -23.75
CA VAL A 418 58.87 -32.95 -24.82
C VAL A 418 60.25 -33.49 -24.50
N VAL A 419 60.45 -34.78 -24.72
CA VAL A 419 61.67 -35.54 -24.35
C VAL A 419 62.10 -36.45 -25.49
N VAL A 420 63.41 -36.70 -25.60
CA VAL A 420 63.96 -37.66 -26.57
C VAL A 420 64.03 -39.06 -25.96
N HIS A 421 63.48 -40.04 -26.65
CA HIS A 421 63.63 -41.47 -26.38
C HIS A 421 64.66 -42.07 -27.33
N ALA A 422 65.71 -42.70 -26.80
CA ALA A 422 66.74 -43.41 -27.56
C ALA A 422 66.95 -44.80 -26.97
N GLU A 423 67.02 -45.83 -27.81
CA GLU A 423 67.18 -47.25 -27.41
C GLU A 423 66.20 -47.74 -26.32
N GLY A 424 65.01 -47.12 -26.24
CA GLY A 424 63.99 -47.42 -25.22
C GLY A 424 64.17 -46.71 -23.87
N SER A 425 65.18 -45.84 -23.73
CA SER A 425 65.45 -45.02 -22.54
C SER A 425 65.17 -43.53 -22.80
N VAL A 426 64.80 -42.78 -21.75
CA VAL A 426 64.46 -41.35 -21.84
C VAL A 426 65.69 -40.48 -21.55
N ILE A 427 66.06 -39.58 -22.46
CA ILE A 427 67.18 -38.64 -22.30
C ILE A 427 66.66 -37.35 -21.66
N THR A 428 66.55 -37.33 -20.33
CA THR A 428 66.00 -36.20 -19.56
C THR A 428 66.73 -34.86 -19.79
N HIS A 429 68.05 -34.88 -20.04
CA HIS A 429 68.85 -33.69 -20.36
C HIS A 429 68.36 -32.93 -21.61
N SER A 430 67.64 -33.60 -22.52
CA SER A 430 67.10 -33.02 -23.76
C SER A 430 65.74 -32.31 -23.59
N ARG A 431 65.14 -32.35 -22.39
CA ARG A 431 63.78 -31.87 -22.13
C ARG A 431 63.58 -30.41 -22.59
N ARG A 432 62.46 -30.14 -23.25
CA ARG A 432 61.96 -28.78 -23.56
C ARG A 432 60.52 -28.63 -23.09
N ALA A 433 60.11 -27.40 -22.80
CA ALA A 433 58.83 -27.10 -22.18
C ALA A 433 58.11 -26.00 -22.98
N ILE A 434 57.22 -26.42 -23.89
CA ILE A 434 56.40 -25.49 -24.65
C ILE A 434 55.24 -25.04 -23.75
N ARG A 435 55.05 -23.72 -23.61
CA ARG A 435 53.95 -23.14 -22.82
C ARG A 435 52.82 -22.76 -23.76
N VAL A 436 51.62 -23.25 -23.51
CA VAL A 436 50.41 -22.88 -24.26
C VAL A 436 49.44 -22.21 -23.30
N LEU A 437 49.21 -20.92 -23.53
CA LEU A 437 48.14 -20.17 -22.91
C LEU A 437 46.89 -20.31 -23.80
N VAL A 438 45.78 -20.68 -23.18
CA VAL A 438 44.47 -20.62 -23.83
C VAL A 438 43.96 -19.19 -23.75
N ALA A 439 43.37 -18.70 -24.83
CA ALA A 439 42.72 -17.41 -24.89
C ALA A 439 41.20 -17.60 -24.95
N ASP A 440 40.55 -17.10 -23.90
CA ASP A 440 39.14 -16.80 -23.72
C ASP A 440 38.42 -16.36 -25.01
N VAL A 441 37.34 -17.06 -25.37
CA VAL A 441 36.43 -16.73 -26.47
C VAL A 441 34.99 -16.81 -25.97
N ASN A 442 34.25 -15.70 -26.08
CA ASN A 442 32.87 -15.55 -25.60
C ASN A 442 31.91 -16.66 -26.07
N ASP A 443 31.74 -17.70 -25.26
CA ASP A 443 30.94 -18.90 -25.58
C ASP A 443 29.98 -19.31 -24.46
N ASN A 444 30.21 -18.84 -23.23
CA ASN A 444 29.21 -18.86 -22.17
C ASN A 444 28.37 -17.59 -22.22
N ALA A 445 27.13 -17.69 -21.74
CA ALA A 445 26.20 -16.56 -21.66
C ALA A 445 25.83 -16.32 -20.19
N PRO A 446 25.51 -15.08 -19.77
CA PRO A 446 25.28 -14.77 -18.36
C PRO A 446 24.16 -15.62 -17.77
N ILE A 447 24.40 -16.34 -16.68
CA ILE A 447 23.39 -17.21 -16.03
C ILE A 447 22.87 -16.55 -14.76
N PHE A 448 21.57 -16.25 -14.72
CA PHE A 448 20.89 -15.81 -13.50
C PHE A 448 20.85 -16.91 -12.44
N VAL A 449 21.17 -16.56 -11.19
CA VAL A 449 21.09 -17.47 -10.03
C VAL A 449 19.65 -17.93 -9.78
N GLN A 450 18.66 -17.11 -10.14
CA GLN A 450 17.24 -17.45 -10.15
C GLN A 450 16.61 -16.96 -11.46
N SER A 451 16.01 -17.87 -12.24
CA SER A 451 15.30 -17.53 -13.48
C SER A 451 13.91 -16.94 -13.27
N HIS A 452 13.34 -17.13 -12.08
CA HIS A 452 12.11 -16.49 -11.62
C HIS A 452 12.25 -16.08 -10.16
N CYS A 453 11.96 -14.80 -9.87
CA CYS A 453 11.87 -14.26 -8.53
C CYS A 453 10.43 -13.79 -8.27
N LYS A 454 9.99 -13.90 -7.02
CA LYS A 454 8.77 -13.27 -6.52
C LYS A 454 9.12 -12.26 -5.45
N LEU A 455 8.38 -11.17 -5.41
CA LEU A 455 8.46 -10.15 -4.38
C LEU A 455 7.05 -9.65 -4.06
N GLU A 456 6.77 -9.47 -2.78
CA GLU A 456 5.59 -8.78 -2.27
C GLU A 456 6.04 -7.41 -1.76
N VAL A 457 5.32 -6.34 -2.11
CA VAL A 457 5.68 -4.95 -1.82
C VAL A 457 4.44 -4.19 -1.41
N GLU A 458 4.42 -3.62 -0.21
CA GLU A 458 3.35 -2.72 0.23
C GLU A 458 3.25 -1.50 -0.69
N GLU A 459 2.02 -1.07 -0.98
CA GLU A 459 1.79 0.19 -1.66
C GLU A 459 2.11 1.41 -0.78
N ASN A 460 1.86 2.62 -1.28
CA ASN A 460 2.29 3.85 -0.63
C ASN A 460 3.81 3.94 -0.34
N ASN A 461 4.61 3.11 -1.01
CA ASN A 461 6.06 3.05 -0.89
C ASN A 461 6.73 4.41 -1.15
N GLN A 462 7.88 4.64 -0.51
CA GLN A 462 8.67 5.83 -0.82
C GLN A 462 9.19 5.79 -2.28
N PRO A 463 9.12 6.90 -3.03
CA PRO A 463 9.72 6.98 -4.37
C PRO A 463 11.22 6.70 -4.34
N VAL A 464 11.73 5.97 -5.34
CA VAL A 464 13.13 5.51 -5.43
C VAL A 464 13.49 4.47 -4.34
N MET A 465 12.50 3.69 -3.88
CA MET A 465 12.74 2.50 -3.07
C MET A 465 13.51 1.43 -3.87
N SER A 466 14.54 0.84 -3.26
CA SER A 466 15.22 -0.36 -3.74
C SER A 466 14.39 -1.59 -3.39
N LEU A 467 14.15 -2.46 -4.37
CA LEU A 467 13.28 -3.64 -4.23
C LEU A 467 14.10 -4.92 -3.95
N LEU A 468 14.70 -5.49 -4.99
CA LEU A 468 15.55 -6.68 -4.89
C LEU A 468 16.78 -6.53 -5.78
N LYS A 469 17.84 -7.28 -5.49
CA LYS A 469 19.05 -7.33 -6.31
C LYS A 469 19.09 -8.63 -7.07
N VAL A 470 18.98 -8.58 -8.41
CA VAL A 470 19.23 -9.77 -9.24
C VAL A 470 20.73 -10.02 -9.34
N LEU A 471 21.11 -11.28 -9.52
CA LEU A 471 22.47 -11.68 -9.80
C LEU A 471 22.48 -12.67 -10.97
N ALA A 472 23.26 -12.33 -11.99
CA ALA A 472 23.72 -13.25 -13.02
C ALA A 472 25.25 -13.30 -12.99
N THR A 473 25.79 -14.48 -13.28
CA THR A 473 27.21 -14.77 -13.33
C THR A 473 27.55 -15.36 -14.69
N ASP A 474 28.66 -14.91 -15.26
CA ASP A 474 29.25 -15.53 -16.45
C ASP A 474 30.46 -16.38 -16.05
N ALA A 475 30.83 -17.35 -16.90
CA ALA A 475 31.99 -18.20 -16.70
C ALA A 475 33.27 -17.62 -17.33
N ASP A 476 33.08 -16.86 -18.43
CA ASP A 476 34.16 -16.28 -19.23
C ASP A 476 34.92 -15.19 -18.44
N SER A 477 35.95 -14.57 -19.02
CA SER A 477 36.80 -13.59 -18.32
C SER A 477 36.92 -12.24 -19.03
N GLY A 478 37.51 -11.25 -18.34
CA GLY A 478 37.79 -9.93 -18.90
C GLY A 478 36.54 -9.13 -19.28
N TYR A 479 36.29 -8.99 -20.59
CA TYR A 479 35.06 -8.39 -21.13
C TYR A 479 33.99 -9.43 -21.44
N ASN A 480 34.39 -10.65 -21.79
CA ASN A 480 33.47 -11.74 -22.10
C ASN A 480 32.70 -12.09 -20.82
N GLY A 481 33.41 -12.29 -19.70
CA GLY A 481 32.77 -12.48 -18.39
C GLY A 481 32.04 -11.27 -17.78
N LYS A 482 31.90 -10.13 -18.50
CA LYS A 482 31.44 -8.87 -17.90
C LYS A 482 29.95 -8.60 -18.16
N VAL A 483 29.13 -9.19 -17.30
CA VAL A 483 27.67 -8.98 -17.23
C VAL A 483 27.29 -7.52 -17.00
N THR A 484 26.23 -7.08 -17.68
CA THR A 484 25.47 -5.85 -17.47
C THR A 484 23.96 -6.15 -17.48
N TYR A 485 23.17 -5.35 -16.78
CA TYR A 485 21.73 -5.60 -16.58
C TYR A 485 20.84 -4.55 -17.28
N SER A 486 19.67 -4.98 -17.74
CA SER A 486 18.64 -4.06 -18.26
C SER A 486 17.23 -4.62 -18.05
N LEU A 487 16.20 -3.78 -18.21
CA LEU A 487 14.80 -4.20 -18.30
C LEU A 487 14.38 -4.26 -19.77
N ASP A 488 13.49 -5.20 -20.12
CA ASP A 488 12.95 -5.27 -21.48
C ASP A 488 12.14 -4.02 -21.86
N LYS A 489 12.06 -3.74 -23.16
CA LYS A 489 11.37 -2.58 -23.76
C LYS A 489 9.84 -2.60 -23.58
N HIS A 490 9.24 -3.73 -23.20
CA HIS A 490 7.82 -3.85 -22.88
C HIS A 490 7.52 -3.69 -21.38
N THR A 491 8.54 -3.51 -20.54
CA THR A 491 8.39 -3.37 -19.08
C THR A 491 7.87 -1.97 -18.68
N SER A 492 7.14 -1.89 -17.55
CA SER A 492 6.56 -0.63 -17.07
C SER A 492 7.61 0.42 -16.69
N SER A 493 7.41 1.67 -17.10
CA SER A 493 8.35 2.79 -16.92
C SER A 493 8.50 3.30 -15.48
N ILE A 494 7.85 2.65 -14.51
CA ILE A 494 7.98 2.96 -13.07
C ILE A 494 9.10 2.15 -12.39
N PHE A 495 9.66 1.14 -13.06
CA PHE A 495 10.77 0.34 -12.54
C PHE A 495 12.08 0.71 -13.24
N ASN A 496 13.17 0.70 -12.48
CA ASN A 496 14.54 0.93 -12.96
C ASN A 496 15.48 -0.11 -12.39
N ILE A 497 16.48 -0.51 -13.16
CA ILE A 497 17.58 -1.39 -12.73
C ILE A 497 18.93 -0.70 -12.92
N ASP A 498 19.84 -0.85 -11.94
CA ASP A 498 21.23 -0.44 -12.11
C ASP A 498 21.96 -1.44 -13.04
N PRO A 499 22.51 -0.99 -14.18
CA PRO A 499 23.11 -1.87 -15.17
C PRO A 499 24.44 -2.51 -14.73
N ASN A 500 25.04 -2.07 -13.63
CA ASN A 500 26.29 -2.64 -13.09
C ASN A 500 26.06 -3.49 -11.84
N THR A 501 25.07 -3.13 -11.01
CA THR A 501 24.85 -3.81 -9.72
C THR A 501 23.68 -4.78 -9.71
N GLY A 502 22.78 -4.75 -10.70
CA GLY A 502 21.57 -5.59 -10.72
C GLY A 502 20.51 -5.16 -9.70
N GLN A 503 20.66 -4.00 -9.05
CA GLN A 503 19.68 -3.48 -8.10
C GLN A 503 18.42 -3.00 -8.83
N LEU A 504 17.30 -3.69 -8.61
CA LEU A 504 15.97 -3.25 -9.03
C LEU A 504 15.44 -2.21 -8.04
N SER A 505 14.72 -1.22 -8.57
CA SER A 505 14.14 -0.10 -7.82
C SER A 505 12.83 0.37 -8.47
N VAL A 506 11.96 1.02 -7.69
CA VAL A 506 10.73 1.65 -8.18
C VAL A 506 10.83 3.17 -8.04
N SER A 507 10.63 3.91 -9.14
CA SER A 507 10.76 5.37 -9.20
C SER A 507 9.46 6.14 -8.94
N ALA A 508 8.36 5.42 -8.74
CA ALA A 508 7.04 5.94 -8.39
C ALA A 508 6.54 5.36 -7.07
N ILE A 509 5.38 5.81 -6.64
CA ILE A 509 4.58 5.17 -5.59
C ILE A 509 3.68 4.12 -6.29
N LEU A 510 3.56 2.95 -5.70
CA LEU A 510 2.64 1.88 -6.10
C LEU A 510 1.24 2.13 -5.51
N ASP A 511 0.23 1.59 -6.17
CA ASP A 511 -1.19 1.97 -6.12
C ASP A 511 -1.95 0.70 -6.59
N ARG A 512 -2.46 -0.10 -5.64
CA ARG A 512 -2.93 -1.48 -5.84
C ARG A 512 -4.31 -1.51 -6.49
N GLU A 513 -5.19 -0.58 -6.13
CA GLU A 513 -6.54 -0.38 -6.69
C GLU A 513 -6.46 -0.11 -8.20
N ARG A 514 -5.32 0.44 -8.65
CA ARG A 514 -4.98 0.62 -10.05
C ARG A 514 -4.22 -0.55 -10.67
N GLN A 515 -3.26 -1.14 -9.97
CA GLN A 515 -2.53 -2.33 -10.46
C GLN A 515 -1.93 -3.18 -9.32
N ASP A 516 -2.66 -4.23 -8.97
CA ASP A 516 -2.31 -5.32 -8.03
C ASP A 516 -1.01 -6.08 -8.35
N ALA A 517 -0.67 -6.25 -9.63
CA ALA A 517 0.43 -7.11 -10.04
C ALA A 517 1.25 -6.56 -11.21
N HIS A 518 2.57 -6.67 -11.09
CA HIS A 518 3.53 -6.40 -12.17
C HIS A 518 4.37 -7.64 -12.49
N THR A 519 4.74 -7.82 -13.75
CA THR A 519 5.71 -8.84 -14.18
C THR A 519 6.76 -8.16 -15.04
N LEU A 520 8.02 -8.28 -14.64
CA LEU A 520 9.18 -7.63 -15.24
C LEU A 520 10.11 -8.68 -15.85
N THR A 521 10.55 -8.44 -17.08
CA THR A 521 11.62 -9.24 -17.70
C THR A 521 12.94 -8.50 -17.55
N VAL A 522 13.86 -9.09 -16.80
CA VAL A 522 15.20 -8.58 -16.58
C VAL A 522 16.17 -9.32 -17.49
N LEU A 523 16.98 -8.57 -18.23
CA LEU A 523 17.98 -9.10 -19.16
C LEU A 523 19.37 -8.94 -18.56
N ALA A 524 20.18 -9.99 -18.66
CA ALA A 524 21.61 -9.95 -18.38
C ALA A 524 22.37 -10.18 -19.70
N GLN A 525 23.27 -9.27 -20.05
CA GLN A 525 24.06 -9.30 -21.29
C GLN A 525 25.53 -9.07 -20.97
N ASP A 526 26.41 -9.84 -21.58
CA ASP A 526 27.86 -9.71 -21.41
C ASP A 526 28.43 -8.45 -22.09
N SER A 527 29.76 -8.30 -22.13
CA SER A 527 30.46 -7.26 -22.91
C SER A 527 31.30 -7.84 -24.06
N GLY A 528 30.90 -9.02 -24.56
CA GLY A 528 31.53 -9.80 -25.61
C GLY A 528 31.31 -9.29 -27.04
N SER A 529 31.75 -10.09 -28.02
CA SER A 529 31.65 -9.76 -29.45
C SER A 529 31.61 -11.02 -30.33
N PRO A 530 30.42 -11.53 -30.72
CA PRO A 530 29.10 -10.99 -30.41
C PRO A 530 28.76 -11.14 -28.91
N PRO A 531 27.97 -10.22 -28.33
CA PRO A 531 27.51 -10.40 -26.97
C PRO A 531 26.38 -11.43 -26.90
N LEU A 532 26.34 -12.17 -25.80
CA LEU A 532 25.31 -13.14 -25.45
C LEU A 532 24.44 -12.60 -24.31
N GLU A 533 23.20 -13.09 -24.24
CA GLU A 533 22.19 -12.59 -23.31
C GLU A 533 21.31 -13.70 -22.74
N SER A 534 20.79 -13.49 -21.53
CA SER A 534 19.76 -14.30 -20.91
C SER A 534 18.69 -13.44 -20.22
N ALA A 535 17.60 -14.08 -19.79
CA ALA A 535 16.46 -13.40 -19.20
C ALA A 535 15.97 -14.10 -17.92
N ALA A 536 15.58 -13.31 -16.92
CA ALA A 536 14.87 -13.75 -15.72
C ALA A 536 13.56 -12.96 -15.56
N THR A 537 12.56 -13.56 -14.89
CA THR A 537 11.24 -12.96 -14.69
C THR A 537 11.01 -12.62 -13.22
N VAL A 538 10.86 -11.35 -12.89
CA VAL A 538 10.45 -10.88 -11.55
C VAL A 538 8.95 -10.62 -11.56
N SER A 539 8.17 -11.37 -10.78
CA SER A 539 6.77 -11.01 -10.49
C SER A 539 6.71 -10.25 -9.18
N ILE A 540 6.11 -9.06 -9.22
CA ILE A 540 5.84 -8.21 -8.06
C ILE A 540 4.34 -8.25 -7.80
N GLN A 541 3.95 -8.64 -6.60
CA GLN A 541 2.60 -8.49 -6.09
C GLN A 541 2.58 -7.26 -5.17
N VAL A 542 1.63 -6.35 -5.39
CA VAL A 542 1.42 -5.20 -4.52
C VAL A 542 0.54 -5.66 -3.35
N LEU A 543 0.96 -5.35 -2.12
CA LEU A 543 0.20 -5.62 -0.91
C LEU A 543 -0.61 -4.40 -0.51
N ASP A 544 -1.84 -4.68 -0.12
CA ASP A 544 -2.89 -3.75 0.27
C ASP A 544 -2.53 -2.96 1.55
N GLN A 545 -2.93 -1.70 1.61
CA GLN A 545 -2.89 -0.85 2.81
C GLN A 545 -4.24 -0.13 2.98
N ASN A 546 -4.73 0.04 4.21
CA ASN A 546 -5.99 0.74 4.49
C ASN A 546 -5.82 2.26 4.25
N ASP A 547 -6.00 2.67 3.00
CA ASP A 547 -5.62 3.96 2.41
C ASP A 547 -6.87 4.73 1.93
N ASN A 548 -7.88 4.00 1.48
CA ASN A 548 -9.18 4.56 1.12
C ASN A 548 -10.16 4.42 2.28
N ALA A 549 -11.02 5.44 2.45
CA ALA A 549 -12.07 5.42 3.47
C ALA A 549 -13.43 5.06 2.84
N PRO A 550 -14.29 4.28 3.51
CA PRO A 550 -15.54 3.79 2.93
C PRO A 550 -16.44 4.88 2.34
N VAL A 551 -16.65 4.91 1.02
CA VAL A 551 -17.33 6.03 0.35
C VAL A 551 -18.82 5.75 0.15
N PHE A 552 -19.70 6.56 0.75
CA PHE A 552 -21.13 6.58 0.41
C PHE A 552 -21.33 7.11 -1.02
N ILE A 553 -22.23 6.47 -1.80
CA ILE A 553 -22.54 6.89 -3.18
C ILE A 553 -23.14 8.31 -3.31
N THR A 554 -23.55 8.90 -2.19
CA THR A 554 -23.88 10.33 -2.03
C THR A 554 -23.67 10.72 -0.57
N PRO A 555 -23.14 11.91 -0.24
CA PRO A 555 -23.06 12.40 1.13
C PRO A 555 -24.44 12.68 1.76
N HIS A 556 -25.49 12.73 0.94
CA HIS A 556 -26.85 12.98 1.39
C HIS A 556 -27.88 12.12 0.66
N PHE A 557 -28.67 11.36 1.42
CA PHE A 557 -29.81 10.59 0.94
C PHE A 557 -31.12 11.31 1.31
N ILE A 558 -32.09 11.32 0.41
CA ILE A 558 -33.43 11.88 0.64
C ILE A 558 -34.47 10.84 0.27
N PHE A 559 -35.40 10.58 1.19
CA PHE A 559 -36.53 9.67 1.00
C PHE A 559 -37.85 10.37 1.34
N PHE A 560 -38.95 9.84 0.78
CA PHE A 560 -40.31 10.32 1.00
C PHE A 560 -41.18 9.13 1.39
N MET A 561 -41.96 9.25 2.47
CA MET A 561 -42.75 8.16 3.04
C MET A 561 -44.14 8.66 3.45
N PRO A 562 -45.25 8.09 2.93
CA PRO A 562 -46.58 8.43 3.40
C PRO A 562 -46.77 7.98 4.86
N GLU A 563 -47.45 8.78 5.68
CA GLU A 563 -47.52 8.50 7.12
C GLU A 563 -48.29 7.21 7.47
N ASN A 564 -49.33 6.90 6.70
CA ASN A 564 -50.16 5.70 6.87
C ASN A 564 -49.45 4.36 6.56
N VAL A 565 -48.17 4.41 6.22
CA VAL A 565 -47.29 3.26 5.99
C VAL A 565 -47.21 2.36 7.23
N LYS A 566 -47.06 1.05 7.02
CA LYS A 566 -46.99 0.09 8.13
C LYS A 566 -45.59 -0.01 8.73
N PRO A 567 -45.49 -0.39 10.03
CA PRO A 567 -44.20 -0.68 10.66
C PRO A 567 -43.42 -1.73 9.86
N PHE A 568 -42.09 -1.65 9.89
CA PHE A 568 -41.14 -2.47 9.13
C PHE A 568 -41.18 -2.28 7.61
N ALA A 569 -41.90 -1.28 7.10
CA ALA A 569 -41.83 -0.91 5.68
C ALA A 569 -40.43 -0.39 5.31
N GLN A 570 -39.98 -0.78 4.11
CA GLN A 570 -38.71 -0.36 3.55
C GLN A 570 -38.78 1.11 3.10
N VAL A 571 -37.89 1.94 3.64
CA VAL A 571 -37.74 3.36 3.27
C VAL A 571 -36.85 3.51 2.03
N GLY A 572 -35.72 2.80 2.02
CA GLY A 572 -34.73 2.91 0.95
C GLY A 572 -33.43 2.19 1.26
N ARG A 573 -32.58 2.04 0.25
CA ARG A 573 -31.26 1.40 0.36
C ARG A 573 -30.15 2.43 0.27
N VAL A 574 -29.28 2.42 1.27
CA VAL A 574 -28.01 3.15 1.32
C VAL A 574 -26.91 2.26 0.75
N ARG A 575 -25.91 2.85 0.10
CA ARG A 575 -24.76 2.10 -0.45
C ARG A 575 -23.47 2.83 -0.15
N VAL A 576 -22.50 2.03 0.27
CA VAL A 576 -21.09 2.36 0.44
C VAL A 576 -20.30 1.50 -0.55
N THR A 577 -19.14 1.98 -0.95
CA THR A 577 -18.12 1.22 -1.67
C THR A 577 -16.76 1.62 -1.12
N ASP A 578 -15.95 0.61 -0.84
CA ASP A 578 -14.54 0.75 -0.53
C ASP A 578 -13.74 -0.03 -1.58
N PRO A 579 -12.60 0.48 -2.09
CA PRO A 579 -11.82 -0.21 -3.12
C PRO A 579 -10.75 -1.16 -2.56
N ASP A 580 -10.38 -1.06 -1.27
CA ASP A 580 -9.27 -1.77 -0.64
C ASP A 580 -9.60 -3.28 -0.47
N GLU A 581 -8.64 -4.13 -0.07
CA GLU A 581 -8.79 -5.58 -0.06
C GLU A 581 -9.19 -6.17 1.30
N GLY A 582 -9.93 -7.29 1.26
CA GLY A 582 -10.13 -8.13 2.44
C GLY A 582 -10.82 -7.40 3.58
N ALA A 583 -10.10 -7.19 4.70
CA ALA A 583 -10.63 -6.49 5.87
C ALA A 583 -10.72 -4.96 5.66
N ASN A 584 -9.78 -4.40 4.91
CA ASN A 584 -9.71 -2.97 4.58
C ASN A 584 -10.90 -2.58 3.70
N GLY A 585 -11.22 -3.36 2.66
CA GLY A 585 -12.43 -3.14 1.84
C GLY A 585 -13.78 -3.53 2.46
N ASN A 586 -13.83 -4.13 3.66
CA ASN A 586 -15.06 -4.71 4.22
C ASN A 586 -15.84 -3.69 5.07
N THR A 587 -16.83 -3.04 4.44
CA THR A 587 -17.59 -1.94 5.06
C THR A 587 -18.74 -2.40 5.98
N GLU A 588 -18.77 -1.91 7.21
CA GLU A 588 -19.91 -1.98 8.13
C GLU A 588 -20.66 -0.63 8.23
N LEU A 589 -21.98 -0.67 8.45
CA LEU A 589 -22.84 0.51 8.54
C LEU A 589 -23.53 0.67 9.90
N HIS A 590 -23.26 1.80 10.57
CA HIS A 590 -23.79 2.14 11.89
C HIS A 590 -24.67 3.40 11.87
N VAL A 591 -25.67 3.46 12.74
CA VAL A 591 -26.53 4.65 12.93
C VAL A 591 -26.02 5.45 14.13
N VAL A 592 -25.28 6.54 13.87
CA VAL A 592 -24.70 7.41 14.92
C VAL A 592 -25.79 8.16 15.67
N SER A 593 -26.80 8.63 14.95
CA SER A 593 -28.00 9.21 15.55
C SER A 593 -29.20 9.07 14.62
N SER A 594 -30.37 8.84 15.21
CA SER A 594 -31.67 8.93 14.56
C SER A 594 -32.56 9.86 15.36
N SER A 595 -33.28 10.74 14.67
CA SER A 595 -34.35 11.56 15.27
C SER A 595 -35.72 10.90 15.24
N GLY A 596 -35.85 9.68 14.70
CA GLY A 596 -37.14 9.04 14.44
C GLY A 596 -37.16 7.51 14.52
N PRO A 597 -38.35 6.90 14.33
CA PRO A 597 -38.60 5.47 14.49
C PRO A 597 -38.11 4.67 13.27
N PHE A 598 -36.79 4.55 13.14
CA PHE A 598 -36.13 3.87 12.03
C PHE A 598 -35.02 2.95 12.51
N VAL A 599 -34.80 1.87 11.76
CA VAL A 599 -33.70 0.91 11.96
C VAL A 599 -33.00 0.65 10.62
N LEU A 600 -31.69 0.42 10.66
CA LEU A 600 -30.90 0.01 9.52
C LEU A 600 -30.63 -1.49 9.58
N ASP A 601 -31.00 -2.23 8.53
CA ASP A 601 -30.41 -3.53 8.26
C ASP A 601 -29.00 -3.31 7.72
N ASN A 602 -28.00 -3.54 8.56
CA ASN A 602 -26.57 -3.44 8.25
C ASN A 602 -26.20 -4.39 7.09
N THR A 603 -26.72 -5.62 7.08
CA THR A 603 -26.38 -6.65 6.09
C THR A 603 -26.88 -6.34 4.67
N LEU A 604 -28.01 -5.63 4.57
CA LEU A 604 -28.57 -5.18 3.29
C LEU A 604 -28.36 -3.69 3.02
N GLY A 605 -27.83 -2.91 3.96
CA GLY A 605 -27.75 -1.44 3.88
C GLY A 605 -29.12 -0.77 3.71
N THR A 606 -30.17 -1.31 4.33
CA THR A 606 -31.57 -0.92 4.04
C THR A 606 -32.27 -0.36 5.27
N LEU A 607 -32.89 0.83 5.14
CA LEU A 607 -33.64 1.49 6.20
C LEU A 607 -35.10 1.01 6.24
N HIS A 608 -35.61 0.76 7.45
CA HIS A 608 -36.99 0.36 7.72
C HIS A 608 -37.62 1.23 8.82
N THR A 609 -38.94 1.43 8.77
CA THR A 609 -39.72 2.01 9.89
C THR A 609 -39.82 1.04 11.06
N THR A 610 -39.90 1.52 12.30
CA THR A 610 -40.14 0.68 13.50
C THR A 610 -41.52 0.88 14.13
N THR A 611 -42.17 2.01 13.85
CA THR A 611 -43.57 2.31 14.20
C THR A 611 -44.32 2.84 12.98
N ASP A 612 -45.62 3.08 13.12
CA ASP A 612 -46.35 3.98 12.21
C ASP A 612 -45.75 5.40 12.29
N LEU A 613 -45.99 6.23 11.28
CA LEU A 613 -45.54 7.62 11.18
C LEU A 613 -46.74 8.58 11.31
N ASP A 614 -46.48 9.85 11.63
CA ASP A 614 -47.49 10.89 11.91
C ASP A 614 -46.87 12.26 11.57
N ARG A 615 -47.36 12.91 10.51
CA ARG A 615 -46.78 14.15 9.97
C ARG A 615 -47.19 15.37 10.79
N GLU A 616 -48.35 15.34 11.44
CA GLU A 616 -48.85 16.38 12.35
C GLU A 616 -47.89 16.60 13.51
N THR A 617 -47.26 15.52 13.99
CA THR A 617 -46.23 15.56 15.02
C THR A 617 -44.84 15.80 14.42
N HIS A 618 -44.46 15.14 13.31
CA HIS A 618 -43.13 15.31 12.68
C HIS A 618 -43.18 15.26 11.14
N ASP A 619 -42.96 16.41 10.48
CA ASP A 619 -42.96 16.49 9.01
C ASP A 619 -41.70 15.92 8.32
N ARG A 620 -40.63 15.68 9.09
CA ARG A 620 -39.38 15.08 8.63
C ARG A 620 -38.60 14.44 9.77
N TYR A 621 -37.69 13.55 9.39
CA TYR A 621 -36.67 13.00 10.28
C TYR A 621 -35.29 13.10 9.62
N GLU A 622 -34.26 13.40 10.41
CA GLU A 622 -32.85 13.27 10.02
C GLU A 622 -32.17 12.10 10.75
N LEU A 623 -31.31 11.39 10.04
CA LEU A 623 -30.40 10.37 10.57
C LEU A 623 -28.98 10.66 10.09
N TYR A 624 -28.00 10.29 10.91
CA TYR A 624 -26.58 10.33 10.56
C TYR A 624 -26.03 8.91 10.60
N LEU A 625 -25.55 8.45 9.44
CA LEU A 625 -24.94 7.14 9.26
C LEU A 625 -23.42 7.28 9.25
N LEU A 626 -22.75 6.30 9.85
CA LEU A 626 -21.31 6.07 9.78
C LEU A 626 -21.08 4.82 8.94
N ALA A 627 -20.16 4.91 7.99
CA ALA A 627 -19.52 3.74 7.42
C ALA A 627 -18.14 3.59 8.07
N SER A 628 -17.77 2.35 8.40
CA SER A 628 -16.44 1.96 8.87
C SER A 628 -15.98 0.78 8.04
N ASP A 629 -14.68 0.68 7.77
CA ASP A 629 -14.09 -0.58 7.34
C ASP A 629 -13.79 -1.48 8.57
N HIS A 630 -13.06 -2.57 8.34
CA HIS A 630 -12.46 -3.41 9.37
C HIS A 630 -10.93 -3.41 9.29
N GLY A 631 -10.35 -2.28 8.84
CA GLY A 631 -8.94 -2.16 8.51
C GLY A 631 -8.00 -2.07 9.71
N HIS A 632 -6.75 -2.47 9.46
CA HIS A 632 -5.66 -2.44 10.44
C HIS A 632 -4.51 -1.54 9.95
N PRO A 633 -3.84 -0.78 10.84
CA PRO A 633 -4.01 -0.75 12.30
C PRO A 633 -5.19 0.10 12.80
N VAL A 634 -5.78 0.94 11.94
CA VAL A 634 -6.89 1.84 12.29
C VAL A 634 -7.95 1.78 11.21
N ALA A 635 -9.20 1.57 11.61
CA ALA A 635 -10.33 1.60 10.70
C ALA A 635 -10.64 3.03 10.21
N LEU A 636 -10.75 3.23 8.91
CA LEU A 636 -11.16 4.48 8.30
C LEU A 636 -12.69 4.56 8.25
N THR A 637 -13.20 5.78 8.26
CA THR A 637 -14.64 6.03 8.37
C THR A 637 -15.11 7.21 7.54
N SER A 638 -16.37 7.17 7.14
CA SER A 638 -17.06 8.32 6.55
C SER A 638 -18.49 8.45 7.08
N THR A 639 -19.13 9.59 6.83
CA THR A 639 -20.52 9.82 7.28
C THR A 639 -21.40 10.35 6.17
N ALA A 640 -22.68 9.96 6.21
CA ALA A 640 -23.71 10.47 5.32
C ALA A 640 -24.98 10.82 6.11
N ARG A 641 -25.67 11.88 5.67
CA ARG A 641 -26.94 12.31 6.26
C ARG A 641 -28.12 11.76 5.46
N VAL A 642 -29.09 11.17 6.14
CA VAL A 642 -30.38 10.79 5.55
C VAL A 642 -31.45 11.77 6.04
N THR A 643 -32.24 12.33 5.13
CA THR A 643 -33.48 13.04 5.48
C THR A 643 -34.67 12.28 4.90
N ILE A 644 -35.63 11.95 5.76
CA ILE A 644 -36.88 11.29 5.39
C ILE A 644 -37.99 12.33 5.58
N PHE A 645 -38.65 12.73 4.49
CA PHE A 645 -39.84 13.57 4.56
C PHE A 645 -41.08 12.70 4.69
N VAL A 646 -42.01 13.11 5.55
CA VAL A 646 -43.29 12.42 5.72
C VAL A 646 -44.32 13.06 4.77
N GLU A 647 -44.95 12.25 3.93
CA GLU A 647 -45.97 12.68 2.98
C GLU A 647 -47.38 12.60 3.60
N ASP A 648 -48.12 13.68 3.39
CA ASP A 648 -49.42 14.01 4.00
C ASP A 648 -50.59 13.21 3.40
N ILE A 649 -51.43 12.64 4.27
CA ILE A 649 -52.61 11.84 3.97
C ILE A 649 -53.84 12.51 4.60
N ASN A 650 -54.96 12.54 3.86
CA ASN A 650 -56.22 13.13 4.33
C ASN A 650 -56.87 12.25 5.41
N ASP A 651 -56.57 12.51 6.68
CA ASP A 651 -56.85 11.63 7.82
C ASP A 651 -57.47 12.40 9.00
N ASN A 652 -57.17 13.70 9.16
CA ASN A 652 -57.89 14.56 10.10
C ASN A 652 -59.16 15.16 9.48
N HIS A 653 -60.16 15.41 10.33
CA HIS A 653 -61.43 16.03 9.92
C HIS A 653 -61.44 17.55 10.18
N PRO A 654 -61.95 18.38 9.25
CA PRO A 654 -62.06 19.83 9.42
C PRO A 654 -62.74 20.26 10.72
N LYS A 655 -61.97 20.87 11.63
CA LYS A 655 -62.39 21.18 12.99
C LYS A 655 -62.96 22.59 13.10
N VAL A 656 -64.27 22.69 13.28
CA VAL A 656 -64.95 23.99 13.47
C VAL A 656 -64.56 24.61 14.81
N VAL A 657 -64.04 25.84 14.76
CA VAL A 657 -63.63 26.65 15.91
C VAL A 657 -64.67 27.73 16.22
N LEU A 658 -65.34 28.27 15.19
CA LEU A 658 -66.45 29.21 15.32
C LEU A 658 -67.61 28.79 14.38
N PRO A 659 -68.88 28.79 14.85
CA PRO A 659 -69.29 28.98 16.24
C PRO A 659 -68.79 27.86 17.16
N SER A 660 -68.58 28.18 18.44
CA SER A 660 -68.05 27.23 19.43
C SER A 660 -69.08 26.19 19.91
N SER A 661 -70.35 26.30 19.51
CA SER A 661 -71.38 25.26 19.69
C SER A 661 -72.50 25.40 18.66
N ASN A 662 -73.19 24.28 18.37
CA ASN A 662 -74.43 24.26 17.58
C ASN A 662 -75.61 24.98 18.28
N SER A 663 -75.46 25.31 19.57
CA SER A 663 -76.37 26.11 20.39
C SER A 663 -76.03 27.62 20.39
N SER A 664 -75.06 28.05 19.60
CA SER A 664 -74.78 29.47 19.39
C SER A 664 -75.85 30.10 18.48
N CYS A 665 -76.26 31.33 18.80
CA CYS A 665 -77.23 32.11 18.02
C CYS A 665 -76.75 33.56 17.83
N GLN A 666 -77.00 34.12 16.65
CA GLN A 666 -76.68 35.52 16.32
C GLN A 666 -77.96 36.29 15.93
N THR A 667 -78.24 37.43 16.56
CA THR A 667 -79.36 38.30 16.18
C THR A 667 -78.99 39.15 14.97
N VAL A 668 -79.89 39.22 13.99
CA VAL A 668 -79.78 40.01 12.76
C VAL A 668 -80.89 41.07 12.75
N SER A 669 -80.53 42.34 12.55
CA SER A 669 -81.54 43.37 12.34
C SER A 669 -82.24 43.16 10.99
N GLN A 670 -83.56 43.24 10.95
CA GLN A 670 -84.32 43.27 9.70
C GLN A 670 -83.90 44.43 8.77
N THR A 671 -83.33 45.51 9.32
CA THR A 671 -82.80 46.64 8.52
C THR A 671 -81.41 46.39 7.91
N ALA A 672 -80.83 45.19 8.08
CA ALA A 672 -79.53 44.85 7.49
C ALA A 672 -79.56 44.88 5.96
N VAL A 673 -78.58 45.56 5.36
CA VAL A 673 -78.48 45.71 3.90
C VAL A 673 -77.89 44.46 3.26
N THR A 674 -78.22 44.22 2.00
CA THR A 674 -77.61 43.13 1.23
C THR A 674 -76.09 43.28 1.19
N GLY A 675 -75.36 42.20 1.47
CA GLY A 675 -73.91 42.18 1.64
C GLY A 675 -73.41 42.36 3.08
N THR A 676 -74.26 42.72 4.05
CA THR A 676 -73.86 42.75 5.47
C THR A 676 -73.39 41.36 5.94
N ILE A 677 -72.18 41.29 6.50
CA ILE A 677 -71.67 40.08 7.19
C ILE A 677 -72.38 39.96 8.54
N VAL A 678 -72.97 38.80 8.79
CA VAL A 678 -73.74 38.49 9.99
C VAL A 678 -72.86 37.82 11.05
N THR A 679 -72.12 36.80 10.61
CA THR A 679 -71.15 36.03 11.39
C THR A 679 -70.27 35.25 10.40
N LYS A 680 -69.30 34.48 10.88
CA LYS A 680 -68.53 33.54 10.06
C LYS A 680 -68.53 32.14 10.68
N VAL A 681 -68.51 31.13 9.83
CA VAL A 681 -67.92 29.84 10.22
C VAL A 681 -66.41 29.99 10.08
N PHE A 682 -65.66 29.44 11.02
CA PHE A 682 -64.21 29.32 10.91
C PHE A 682 -63.80 27.95 11.44
N ALA A 683 -63.17 27.17 10.58
CA ALA A 683 -62.57 25.89 10.90
C ALA A 683 -61.05 25.93 10.67
N ILE A 684 -60.36 24.97 11.27
CA ILE A 684 -58.95 24.66 11.05
C ILE A 684 -58.84 23.18 10.74
N ASP A 685 -57.77 22.79 10.04
CA ASP A 685 -57.38 21.39 9.89
C ASP A 685 -55.97 21.17 10.42
N ALA A 686 -55.57 19.91 10.60
CA ALA A 686 -54.24 19.51 11.03
C ALA A 686 -53.33 19.12 9.84
N ASP A 687 -53.93 18.59 8.77
CA ASP A 687 -53.28 18.12 7.55
C ASP A 687 -52.65 19.28 6.74
N SER A 688 -52.06 18.98 5.57
CA SER A 688 -51.26 19.93 4.79
C SER A 688 -51.78 20.15 3.37
N GLY A 689 -51.32 21.25 2.75
CA GLY A 689 -51.59 21.56 1.34
C GLY A 689 -53.08 21.59 0.97
N LEU A 690 -53.55 20.56 0.26
CA LEU A 690 -54.95 20.42 -0.16
C LEU A 690 -55.82 19.73 0.89
N ASN A 691 -55.24 18.89 1.73
CA ASN A 691 -55.94 18.15 2.78
C ASN A 691 -56.35 19.10 3.93
N SER A 692 -55.73 20.28 4.04
CA SER A 692 -56.20 21.39 4.88
C SER A 692 -56.80 22.59 4.13
N GLU A 693 -57.08 22.49 2.81
CA GLU A 693 -57.77 23.56 2.06
C GLU A 693 -59.28 23.55 2.31
N ILE A 694 -59.71 24.25 3.37
CA ILE A 694 -61.10 24.24 3.83
C ILE A 694 -62.04 25.06 2.93
N THR A 695 -63.16 24.42 2.55
CA THR A 695 -64.30 24.97 1.82
C THR A 695 -65.60 24.87 2.64
N TYR A 696 -66.50 25.83 2.43
CA TYR A 696 -67.76 25.97 3.19
C TYR A 696 -68.99 25.87 2.26
N THR A 697 -69.94 25.00 2.58
CA THR A 697 -71.17 24.82 1.79
C THR A 697 -72.44 24.79 2.67
N VAL A 698 -73.45 25.58 2.32
CA VAL A 698 -74.80 25.46 2.94
C VAL A 698 -75.56 24.33 2.24
N VAL A 699 -76.07 23.38 3.01
CA VAL A 699 -76.97 22.32 2.52
C VAL A 699 -78.40 22.66 2.95
N MET A 700 -79.28 22.85 1.97
CA MET A 700 -80.71 23.11 2.22
C MET A 700 -81.51 21.81 2.14
N PRO A 701 -82.49 21.58 3.03
CA PRO A 701 -83.40 20.45 2.91
C PRO A 701 -84.43 20.71 1.79
N ASP A 702 -84.49 19.80 0.81
CA ASP A 702 -85.57 19.78 -0.18
C ASP A 702 -86.91 19.34 0.47
N PRO A 703 -88.08 19.77 -0.05
CA PRO A 703 -88.28 20.65 -1.19
C PRO A 703 -88.89 22.01 -0.78
N VAL A 704 -88.06 23.05 -0.61
CA VAL A 704 -88.53 24.41 -0.33
C VAL A 704 -87.90 25.42 -1.30
N GLN A 705 -88.69 25.92 -2.26
CA GLN A 705 -88.27 26.95 -3.23
C GLN A 705 -88.15 28.38 -2.64
N ASN A 706 -87.66 28.51 -1.41
CA ASN A 706 -87.28 29.80 -0.84
C ASN A 706 -85.76 29.92 -0.82
N THR A 707 -85.22 30.86 -1.59
CA THR A 707 -83.83 31.29 -1.44
C THR A 707 -83.62 31.77 -0.01
N SER A 708 -82.78 31.06 0.75
CA SER A 708 -82.34 31.51 2.08
C SER A 708 -81.90 32.97 2.00
N PRO A 709 -82.36 33.84 2.92
CA PRO A 709 -81.90 35.23 2.94
C PRO A 709 -80.42 35.37 3.31
N PHE A 710 -79.74 34.27 3.63
CA PHE A 710 -78.32 34.21 3.94
C PHE A 710 -77.57 33.27 2.99
N ARG A 711 -76.37 33.69 2.58
CA ARG A 711 -75.40 32.89 1.82
C ARG A 711 -74.11 32.76 2.63
N VAL A 712 -73.44 31.61 2.55
CA VAL A 712 -72.04 31.47 2.99
C VAL A 712 -71.11 31.75 1.80
N ASP A 713 -69.99 32.41 2.06
CA ASP A 713 -68.86 32.49 1.13
C ASP A 713 -68.00 31.22 1.24
N SER A 714 -67.72 30.56 0.11
CA SER A 714 -67.18 29.19 0.10
C SER A 714 -65.73 29.08 0.54
N MET A 715 -64.95 30.17 0.54
CA MET A 715 -63.54 30.17 0.95
C MET A 715 -63.34 30.83 2.33
N SER A 716 -64.07 31.91 2.62
CA SER A 716 -63.86 32.70 3.84
C SER A 716 -64.83 32.36 4.99
N GLY A 717 -65.81 31.48 4.75
CA GLY A 717 -66.82 31.06 5.74
C GLY A 717 -67.76 32.18 6.20
N ASN A 718 -67.65 33.39 5.62
CA ASN A 718 -68.46 34.54 5.97
C ASN A 718 -69.92 34.34 5.55
N ILE A 719 -70.85 34.48 6.49
CA ILE A 719 -72.29 34.41 6.24
C ILE A 719 -72.80 35.84 6.02
N THR A 720 -73.35 36.11 4.84
CA THR A 720 -73.82 37.44 4.43
C THR A 720 -75.31 37.45 4.09
N VAL A 721 -75.96 38.59 4.34
CA VAL A 721 -77.34 38.87 3.88
C VAL A 721 -77.37 38.88 2.35
N ALA A 722 -78.04 37.90 1.74
CA ALA A 722 -78.06 37.65 0.30
C ALA A 722 -79.13 38.44 -0.45
N GLN A 723 -80.23 38.80 0.22
CA GLN A 723 -81.35 39.58 -0.31
C GLN A 723 -81.89 40.51 0.78
N GLN A 724 -82.65 41.56 0.42
CA GLN A 724 -83.27 42.43 1.42
C GLN A 724 -84.22 41.64 2.30
N LEU A 725 -84.07 41.75 3.63
CA LEU A 725 -84.92 41.08 4.62
C LEU A 725 -86.32 41.73 4.63
N LEU A 726 -87.36 40.94 4.41
CA LEU A 726 -88.75 41.39 4.43
C LEU A 726 -89.46 40.91 5.70
N GLN A 727 -90.72 41.31 5.90
CA GLN A 727 -91.50 40.91 7.10
C GLN A 727 -91.80 39.40 7.14
N LYS A 728 -91.77 38.73 5.98
CA LYS A 728 -91.83 37.26 5.86
C LYS A 728 -90.56 36.54 6.32
N ASP A 729 -89.45 37.25 6.47
CA ASP A 729 -88.14 36.68 6.82
C ASP A 729 -87.78 36.92 8.30
N LEU A 730 -88.70 37.45 9.12
CA LEU A 730 -88.58 37.55 10.58
C LEU A 730 -88.66 36.16 11.24
N GLY A 731 -87.88 35.94 12.30
CA GLY A 731 -87.85 34.68 13.05
C GLY A 731 -86.49 33.97 13.01
N MET A 732 -86.46 32.72 13.45
CA MET A 732 -85.26 31.88 13.47
C MET A 732 -84.98 31.25 12.10
N HIS A 733 -83.76 31.43 11.60
CA HIS A 733 -83.22 30.72 10.45
C HIS A 733 -82.13 29.78 10.92
N HIS A 734 -82.15 28.54 10.44
CA HIS A 734 -81.17 27.52 10.77
C HIS A 734 -80.39 27.13 9.51
N LEU A 735 -79.12 27.51 9.45
CA LEU A 735 -78.23 27.16 8.34
C LEU A 735 -77.44 25.90 8.71
N PHE A 736 -77.65 24.81 7.97
CA PHE A 736 -76.81 23.62 8.06
C PHE A 736 -75.62 23.79 7.11
N ILE A 737 -74.41 23.85 7.66
CA ILE A 737 -73.19 24.09 6.90
C ILE A 737 -72.29 22.85 6.99
N VAL A 738 -71.90 22.34 5.83
CA VAL A 738 -70.88 21.30 5.69
C VAL A 738 -69.57 21.98 5.34
N VAL A 739 -68.59 21.75 6.21
CA VAL A 739 -67.19 22.18 6.07
C VAL A 739 -66.41 20.99 5.55
N ARG A 740 -65.64 21.17 4.46
CA ARG A 740 -64.84 20.10 3.82
C ARG A 740 -63.45 20.61 3.47
N ASP A 741 -62.45 19.77 3.60
CA ASP A 741 -61.15 19.94 2.96
C ASP A 741 -61.22 19.77 1.42
N GLY A 742 -60.06 19.89 0.76
CA GLY A 742 -59.84 19.61 -0.66
C GLY A 742 -59.17 18.26 -0.95
N GLY A 743 -59.10 17.37 0.05
CA GLY A 743 -58.23 16.21 0.05
C GLY A 743 -58.64 15.07 -0.88
N LYS A 744 -57.71 14.13 -1.09
CA LYS A 744 -57.86 13.00 -2.03
C LYS A 744 -57.30 11.71 -1.42
N PRO A 745 -57.91 10.53 -1.68
CA PRO A 745 -58.95 10.26 -2.69
C PRO A 745 -60.38 10.71 -2.29
N THR A 746 -60.63 10.97 -1.02
CA THR A 746 -61.93 11.39 -0.48
C THR A 746 -61.75 12.60 0.43
N PRO A 747 -62.41 13.73 0.13
CA PRO A 747 -62.48 14.83 1.08
C PRO A 747 -63.22 14.40 2.34
N LEU A 748 -62.68 14.76 3.50
CA LEU A 748 -63.33 14.58 4.78
C LEU A 748 -64.28 15.77 5.03
N TYR A 749 -65.06 15.71 6.11
CA TYR A 749 -65.99 16.78 6.43
C TYR A 749 -66.45 16.79 7.89
N THR A 750 -66.92 17.96 8.30
CA THR A 750 -67.61 18.23 9.57
C THR A 750 -68.84 19.10 9.31
N THR A 751 -69.88 18.97 10.12
CA THR A 751 -71.14 19.70 9.96
C THR A 751 -71.46 20.58 11.15
N VAL A 752 -71.88 21.83 10.92
CA VAL A 752 -72.24 22.80 11.96
C VAL A 752 -73.59 23.47 11.68
N TRP A 753 -74.36 23.72 12.73
CA TRP A 753 -75.56 24.56 12.68
C TRP A 753 -75.21 26.01 13.03
N VAL A 754 -75.59 26.95 12.17
CA VAL A 754 -75.56 28.39 12.47
C VAL A 754 -76.98 28.91 12.56
N ASN A 755 -77.34 29.42 13.73
CA ASN A 755 -78.70 29.86 14.05
C ASN A 755 -78.78 31.39 14.05
N LEU A 756 -79.67 31.96 13.25
CA LEU A 756 -79.78 33.40 13.03
C LEU A 756 -81.20 33.89 13.36
N LEU A 757 -81.35 34.76 14.36
CA LEU A 757 -82.64 35.38 14.69
C LEU A 757 -82.79 36.70 13.93
N VAL A 758 -83.66 36.74 12.91
CA VAL A 758 -84.03 38.00 12.26
C VAL A 758 -85.12 38.68 13.07
N ASN A 759 -84.85 39.89 13.56
CA ASN A 759 -85.75 40.64 14.46
C ASN A 759 -85.78 42.14 14.12
N GLU A 760 -86.88 42.81 14.44
CA GLU A 760 -87.03 44.27 14.39
C GLU A 760 -86.25 44.98 15.52
N SER A 761 -85.84 44.24 16.56
CA SER A 761 -85.08 44.75 17.72
C SER A 761 -83.86 43.89 18.05
N VAL A 762 -82.74 44.53 18.41
CA VAL A 762 -81.46 43.84 18.69
C VAL A 762 -81.42 43.37 20.16
N GLY A 763 -82.28 42.41 20.49
CA GLY A 763 -82.20 41.64 21.73
C GLY A 763 -81.22 40.46 21.60
N PRO A 764 -80.67 39.93 22.70
CA PRO A 764 -79.92 38.68 22.68
C PRO A 764 -80.87 37.52 22.32
N CYS A 765 -80.50 36.71 21.32
CA CYS A 765 -81.27 35.52 20.99
C CYS A 765 -80.86 34.32 21.86
N HIS A 766 -81.86 33.58 22.33
CA HIS A 766 -81.70 32.37 23.12
C HIS A 766 -82.35 31.20 22.38
N LEU A 767 -81.67 30.05 22.36
CA LEU A 767 -82.19 28.79 21.86
C LEU A 767 -82.65 27.95 23.06
N ASP A 768 -83.95 27.72 23.19
CA ASP A 768 -84.51 26.94 24.31
C ASP A 768 -84.10 25.46 24.24
N ARG A 769 -83.79 24.95 23.04
CA ARG A 769 -83.20 23.63 22.74
C ARG A 769 -82.38 23.68 21.45
N GLU A 770 -81.50 22.69 21.26
CA GLU A 770 -80.79 22.51 20.00
C GLU A 770 -81.74 22.12 18.84
N PRO A 771 -81.51 22.60 17.61
CA PRO A 771 -82.30 22.21 16.44
C PRO A 771 -82.04 20.72 16.11
N THR A 772 -83.09 19.91 16.17
CA THR A 772 -83.04 18.49 15.83
C THR A 772 -83.53 18.26 14.40
N TRP A 773 -82.70 17.63 13.57
CA TRP A 773 -83.04 17.31 12.19
C TRP A 773 -84.07 16.18 12.13
N SER A 774 -85.14 16.39 11.36
CA SER A 774 -86.26 15.46 11.20
C SER A 774 -86.51 15.06 9.74
N GLY A 775 -85.54 15.31 8.86
CA GLY A 775 -85.56 14.83 7.48
C GLY A 775 -85.44 13.31 7.40
N THR A 776 -86.04 12.71 6.39
CA THR A 776 -85.88 11.29 6.07
C THR A 776 -84.53 11.05 5.36
N ALA A 777 -83.76 10.08 5.82
CA ALA A 777 -82.49 9.71 5.21
C ALA A 777 -82.72 8.82 3.97
N ASP A 778 -82.43 9.34 2.78
CA ASP A 778 -82.59 8.61 1.51
C ASP A 778 -81.39 8.82 0.56
N LEU A 779 -80.18 8.57 1.08
CA LEU A 779 -78.98 8.28 0.28
C LEU A 779 -78.14 7.13 0.89
N VAL A 780 -78.79 6.18 1.56
CA VAL A 780 -78.17 4.94 2.07
C VAL A 780 -79.07 3.75 1.73
N GLN A 781 -78.88 3.15 0.56
CA GLN A 781 -79.41 1.80 0.29
C GLN A 781 -78.46 0.76 0.89
N THR A 782 -78.78 0.31 2.11
CA THR A 782 -78.13 -0.84 2.75
C THR A 782 -78.76 -2.17 2.30
N PRO A 783 -77.95 -3.20 2.01
CA PRO A 783 -78.39 -4.59 2.12
C PRO A 783 -78.62 -4.95 3.61
N GLN A 784 -79.68 -5.71 3.92
CA GLN A 784 -79.98 -6.13 5.29
C GLN A 784 -79.24 -7.41 5.72
N LYS A 785 -78.84 -7.43 7.02
CA LYS A 785 -78.75 -8.55 8.00
C LYS A 785 -78.57 -9.99 7.46
N THR A 786 -77.65 -10.79 8.02
CA THR A 786 -77.62 -11.21 9.44
C THR A 786 -76.18 -11.30 10.02
N GLU A 787 -75.81 -10.84 11.22
CA GLU A 787 -76.29 -10.98 12.64
C GLU A 787 -75.49 -12.04 13.45
N ILE A 788 -75.46 -11.87 14.80
CA ILE A 788 -74.60 -12.51 15.85
C ILE A 788 -73.34 -11.67 16.21
N CYS A 789 -73.04 -11.28 17.46
CA CYS A 789 -73.83 -11.09 18.71
C CYS A 789 -73.03 -10.16 19.67
N GLU A 790 -73.68 -9.61 20.71
CA GLU A 790 -73.04 -8.75 21.73
C GLU A 790 -72.45 -9.55 22.93
N ALA A 791 -71.78 -8.81 23.84
CA ALA A 791 -71.47 -9.16 25.25
C ALA A 791 -70.22 -10.08 25.50
N VAL A 792 -69.46 -9.97 26.60
CA VAL A 792 -69.51 -9.04 27.76
C VAL A 792 -68.13 -8.91 28.48
N ASP A 793 -68.03 -7.98 29.43
CA ASP A 793 -66.89 -7.69 30.32
C ASP A 793 -66.62 -8.76 31.42
N ILE A 794 -65.57 -8.55 32.21
CA ILE A 794 -65.25 -9.08 33.56
C ILE A 794 -64.35 -10.33 33.66
N ARG A 795 -63.06 -10.02 33.90
CA ARG A 795 -62.10 -10.59 34.88
C ARG A 795 -61.92 -12.12 35.07
N SER A 796 -60.63 -12.46 35.22
CA SER A 796 -60.02 -13.47 36.11
C SER A 796 -60.11 -14.97 35.78
N ALA A 797 -58.94 -15.58 35.60
CA ALA A 797 -58.51 -16.80 36.29
C ALA A 797 -56.96 -16.88 36.29
N GLN A 798 -56.36 -17.49 37.31
CA GLN A 798 -54.91 -17.75 37.40
C GLN A 798 -54.67 -19.21 37.82
N LEU A 799 -53.59 -19.82 37.32
CA LEU A 799 -52.93 -21.07 37.77
C LEU A 799 -53.78 -22.37 37.95
N THR A 800 -53.33 -23.46 37.32
CA THR A 800 -52.70 -24.66 37.96
C THR A 800 -52.40 -25.70 36.87
N LEU A 801 -51.14 -26.10 36.61
CA LEU A 801 -50.29 -27.12 37.28
C LEU A 801 -50.49 -28.58 36.78
N LEU A 802 -49.43 -29.40 36.90
CA LEU A 802 -49.20 -30.79 36.41
C LEU A 802 -48.63 -30.90 34.97
N SER A 803 -47.73 -31.83 34.60
CA SER A 803 -46.52 -32.44 35.21
C SER A 803 -46.05 -33.65 34.36
N SER A 804 -44.76 -33.65 33.98
CA SER A 804 -43.84 -34.81 33.84
C SER A 804 -44.03 -35.96 32.81
N VAL A 805 -42.86 -36.52 32.40
CA VAL A 805 -42.59 -37.82 31.69
C VAL A 805 -43.22 -37.97 30.28
N GLY A 806 -42.52 -38.17 29.15
CA GLY A 806 -41.23 -38.81 28.88
C GLY A 806 -41.41 -39.96 27.86
N LEU A 807 -40.44 -40.14 26.94
CA LEU A 807 -40.15 -41.33 26.11
C LEU A 807 -41.08 -41.76 24.93
N SER A 808 -40.46 -41.79 23.73
CA SER A 808 -40.32 -42.96 22.84
C SER A 808 -41.20 -43.22 21.57
N ILE A 809 -40.49 -43.28 20.43
CA ILE A 809 -40.43 -44.40 19.44
C ILE A 809 -41.54 -44.55 18.36
N VAL A 810 -41.11 -44.50 17.08
CA VAL A 810 -41.73 -45.05 15.83
C VAL A 810 -43.13 -44.50 15.44
N GLY A 811 -43.49 -44.21 14.18
CA GLY A 811 -42.93 -44.53 12.86
C GLY A 811 -43.96 -45.29 12.00
N THR A 812 -44.02 -45.05 10.68
CA THR A 812 -44.98 -45.64 9.68
C THR A 812 -46.47 -45.34 9.93
N GLU A 813 -47.13 -44.47 9.14
CA GLU A 813 -47.75 -44.68 7.81
C GLU A 813 -49.24 -45.08 7.85
N SER A 814 -50.05 -44.40 7.00
CA SER A 814 -51.17 -44.91 6.18
C SER A 814 -52.32 -45.72 6.82
N GLU A 815 -53.59 -45.62 6.40
CA GLU A 815 -54.17 -45.16 5.14
C GLU A 815 -55.69 -44.80 5.32
N LEU A 816 -56.51 -44.97 4.25
CA LEU A 816 -57.97 -44.83 4.11
C LEU A 816 -58.47 -43.43 3.63
N ARG A 817 -59.24 -43.27 2.53
CA ARG A 817 -59.81 -44.28 1.58
C ARG A 817 -60.29 -43.69 0.23
N LEU A 818 -59.98 -44.39 -0.88
CA LEU A 818 -60.87 -44.78 -2.04
C LEU A 818 -61.65 -43.70 -2.86
N ILE A 819 -61.92 -43.76 -4.18
CA ILE A 819 -61.56 -44.54 -5.41
C ILE A 819 -61.79 -43.59 -6.63
N TYR A 820 -61.51 -43.83 -7.94
CA TYR A 820 -61.07 -44.93 -8.83
C TYR A 820 -60.29 -44.26 -10.02
N GLY A 821 -59.65 -44.94 -10.99
CA GLY A 821 -59.35 -46.37 -11.17
C GLY A 821 -59.23 -46.80 -12.65
N GLY A 822 -58.04 -47.24 -13.11
CA GLY A 822 -57.90 -47.86 -14.46
C GLY A 822 -56.49 -48.02 -15.06
N ARG A 823 -55.84 -49.18 -14.80
CA ARG A 823 -54.89 -49.96 -15.66
C ARG A 823 -54.04 -49.19 -16.72
N ARG A 824 -52.70 -49.02 -16.67
CA ARG A 824 -51.54 -49.97 -16.51
C ARG A 824 -51.58 -51.19 -17.48
N PRO A 825 -50.45 -51.83 -17.91
CA PRO A 825 -49.01 -51.49 -17.74
C PRO A 825 -48.06 -51.88 -18.95
N VAL A 826 -46.73 -51.92 -18.68
CA VAL A 826 -45.63 -52.68 -19.35
C VAL A 826 -44.88 -52.03 -20.53
N ALA A 827 -43.57 -52.28 -20.61
CA ALA A 827 -42.62 -51.82 -21.62
C ALA A 827 -41.86 -53.02 -22.26
N HIS A 828 -41.24 -52.84 -23.44
CA HIS A 828 -39.93 -53.43 -23.80
C HIS A 828 -39.43 -53.06 -25.23
N ILE A 829 -38.10 -53.11 -25.39
CA ILE A 829 -37.32 -53.47 -26.61
C ILE A 829 -37.30 -52.48 -27.81
N ILE A 830 -36.11 -51.87 -27.96
CA ILE A 830 -35.28 -51.72 -29.17
C ILE A 830 -35.93 -52.08 -30.54
N SER A 831 -36.04 -51.08 -31.42
CA SER A 831 -35.56 -51.18 -32.82
C SER A 831 -35.50 -49.80 -33.46
N GLY A 832 -34.38 -49.48 -34.12
CA GLY A 832 -34.25 -48.28 -34.96
C GLY A 832 -34.32 -48.64 -36.44
N SER A 833 -35.12 -47.90 -37.22
CA SER A 833 -35.02 -47.82 -38.68
C SER A 833 -35.77 -46.59 -39.20
N ALA A 834 -35.51 -46.20 -40.46
CA ALA A 834 -36.24 -45.17 -41.19
C ALA A 834 -36.29 -43.77 -40.53
N ALA A 835 -35.13 -43.19 -40.27
CA ALA A 835 -34.99 -41.76 -40.50
C ALA A 835 -34.88 -41.53 -42.02
N GLU A 836 -35.95 -41.05 -42.67
CA GLU A 836 -35.88 -40.11 -43.80
C GLU A 836 -37.27 -39.73 -44.36
N GLN A 837 -37.32 -38.54 -44.99
CA GLN A 837 -38.33 -38.03 -45.93
C GLN A 837 -39.79 -37.78 -45.45
N ALA A 838 -40.30 -36.61 -45.87
CA ALA A 838 -41.71 -36.20 -45.94
C ALA A 838 -42.45 -35.52 -44.75
N ALA A 839 -41.74 -34.76 -43.88
CA ALA A 839 -42.38 -33.68 -43.09
C ALA A 839 -41.57 -32.36 -42.99
N ASN A 840 -40.51 -32.22 -43.79
CA ASN A 840 -39.53 -31.13 -43.71
C ASN A 840 -40.01 -29.80 -44.35
N SER A 841 -41.31 -29.47 -44.18
CA SER A 841 -42.01 -28.40 -44.91
C SER A 841 -42.96 -27.54 -44.06
N ARG A 842 -43.06 -27.78 -42.74
CA ARG A 842 -43.82 -26.92 -41.82
C ARG A 842 -42.99 -26.25 -40.71
N ARG A 843 -41.77 -26.71 -40.41
CA ARG A 843 -40.93 -26.13 -39.34
C ARG A 843 -40.27 -24.80 -39.75
N LYS A 844 -39.74 -24.73 -40.99
CA LYS A 844 -39.07 -23.55 -41.57
C LYS A 844 -39.96 -22.30 -41.82
N VAL A 845 -41.27 -22.38 -41.58
CA VAL A 845 -42.18 -21.22 -41.68
C VAL A 845 -42.39 -20.58 -40.31
N LEU A 846 -42.51 -21.38 -39.25
CA LEU A 846 -42.74 -20.86 -37.90
C LEU A 846 -41.50 -20.14 -37.34
N GLU A 847 -40.31 -20.65 -37.64
CA GLU A 847 -39.02 -20.07 -37.22
C GLU A 847 -38.75 -18.69 -37.85
N ARG A 848 -39.26 -18.42 -39.07
CA ARG A 848 -39.12 -17.08 -39.70
C ARG A 848 -40.06 -16.02 -39.13
N ILE A 849 -41.24 -16.43 -38.65
CA ILE A 849 -42.24 -15.49 -38.09
C ILE A 849 -41.80 -15.04 -36.69
N ILE A 850 -41.28 -15.95 -35.86
CA ILE A 850 -40.81 -15.63 -34.51
C ILE A 850 -39.57 -14.72 -34.56
N GLN A 851 -38.69 -14.87 -35.56
CA GLN A 851 -37.51 -14.00 -35.73
C GLN A 851 -37.82 -12.61 -36.31
N THR A 852 -39.01 -12.35 -36.86
CA THR A 852 -39.36 -11.04 -37.46
C THR A 852 -40.22 -10.14 -36.56
N TRP A 853 -40.82 -10.68 -35.48
CA TRP A 853 -41.54 -9.87 -34.48
C TRP A 853 -40.66 -9.44 -33.30
N ALA A 854 -39.63 -10.22 -32.95
CA ALA A 854 -38.77 -9.96 -31.79
C ALA A 854 -37.72 -8.84 -32.00
N LEU A 855 -37.57 -8.30 -33.21
CA LEU A 855 -36.57 -7.26 -33.54
C LEU A 855 -37.18 -5.84 -33.64
N THR A 856 -38.46 -5.71 -34.04
CA THR A 856 -39.07 -4.40 -34.34
C THR A 856 -39.56 -3.64 -33.11
N GLU A 857 -39.91 -4.32 -32.01
CA GLU A 857 -40.33 -3.66 -30.77
C GLU A 857 -39.12 -3.20 -29.94
N SER A 858 -38.00 -3.94 -30.01
CA SER A 858 -36.76 -3.64 -29.27
C SER A 858 -36.02 -2.42 -29.80
N GLU A 859 -35.89 -2.28 -31.12
CA GLU A 859 -35.26 -1.10 -31.73
C GLU A 859 -36.01 0.18 -31.34
N ARG A 860 -37.35 0.12 -31.30
CA ARG A 860 -38.21 1.27 -31.07
C ARG A 860 -38.18 1.79 -29.63
N LEU A 861 -38.07 0.91 -28.63
CA LEU A 861 -37.83 1.34 -27.24
C LEU A 861 -36.42 1.95 -27.10
N ILE A 862 -35.41 1.34 -27.72
CA ILE A 862 -34.01 1.79 -27.61
C ILE A 862 -33.83 3.18 -28.26
N GLU A 863 -34.44 3.45 -29.43
CA GLU A 863 -34.45 4.80 -30.02
C GLU A 863 -35.06 5.84 -29.07
N THR A 864 -36.20 5.55 -28.43
CA THR A 864 -36.81 6.49 -27.47
C THR A 864 -36.01 6.70 -26.19
N TYR A 865 -35.19 5.72 -25.79
CA TYR A 865 -34.30 5.83 -24.64
C TYR A 865 -33.05 6.67 -24.98
N PHE A 866 -32.41 6.40 -26.13
CA PHE A 866 -31.26 7.17 -26.61
C PHE A 866 -31.62 8.60 -27.00
N ALA A 867 -32.77 8.84 -27.63
CA ALA A 867 -33.22 10.20 -27.97
C ALA A 867 -33.45 11.07 -26.72
N ARG A 868 -33.77 10.47 -25.57
CA ARG A 868 -33.91 11.18 -24.29
C ARG A 868 -32.54 11.47 -23.68
N ASN A 869 -31.70 10.44 -23.50
CA ASN A 869 -30.38 10.60 -22.88
C ASN A 869 -29.41 11.44 -23.73
N MET A 870 -29.54 11.46 -25.07
CA MET A 870 -28.72 12.33 -25.92
C MET A 870 -29.01 13.81 -25.65
N GLN A 871 -30.26 14.18 -25.34
CA GLN A 871 -30.63 15.55 -24.99
C GLN A 871 -29.97 15.98 -23.67
N ASP A 872 -29.87 15.06 -22.69
CA ASP A 872 -29.16 15.30 -21.43
C ASP A 872 -27.64 15.41 -21.64
N TYR A 873 -27.04 14.58 -22.51
CA TYR A 873 -25.63 14.72 -22.91
C TYR A 873 -25.33 16.05 -23.63
N ILE A 874 -26.22 16.50 -24.52
CA ILE A 874 -26.11 17.82 -25.17
C ILE A 874 -26.20 18.94 -24.12
N THR A 875 -27.10 18.80 -23.14
CA THR A 875 -27.26 19.77 -22.05
C THR A 875 -26.03 19.79 -21.14
N LEU A 876 -25.45 18.63 -20.82
CA LEU A 876 -24.21 18.51 -20.06
C LEU A 876 -23.02 19.11 -20.82
N ALA A 877 -22.92 18.88 -22.14
CA ALA A 877 -21.90 19.50 -22.98
C ALA A 877 -22.02 21.03 -23.01
N TYR A 878 -23.24 21.57 -23.10
CA TYR A 878 -23.49 23.01 -22.96
C TYR A 878 -23.12 23.52 -21.58
N ILE A 879 -23.43 22.80 -20.50
CA ILE A 879 -23.06 23.17 -19.12
C ILE A 879 -21.53 23.23 -18.98
N ILE A 880 -20.81 22.19 -19.44
CA ILE A 880 -19.34 22.15 -19.43
C ILE A 880 -18.77 23.32 -20.25
N GLN A 881 -19.30 23.60 -21.43
CA GLN A 881 -18.83 24.70 -22.27
C GLN A 881 -19.13 26.08 -21.65
N TYR A 882 -20.28 26.28 -21.00
CA TYR A 882 -20.57 27.48 -20.21
C TYR A 882 -19.63 27.61 -19.00
N PHE A 883 -19.32 26.52 -18.31
CA PHE A 883 -18.39 26.51 -17.18
C PHE A 883 -16.95 26.82 -17.63
N GLN A 884 -16.54 26.31 -18.79
CA GLN A 884 -15.25 26.60 -19.41
C GLN A 884 -15.17 28.07 -19.90
N TYR A 885 -16.24 28.62 -20.48
CA TYR A 885 -16.31 30.07 -20.76
C TYR A 885 -16.32 30.92 -19.49
N PHE A 886 -16.93 30.47 -18.40
CA PHE A 886 -16.89 31.15 -17.10
C PHE A 886 -15.48 31.16 -16.51
N ILE A 887 -14.74 30.04 -16.60
CA ILE A 887 -13.33 29.94 -16.20
C ILE A 887 -12.45 30.86 -17.07
N TYR A 888 -12.61 30.86 -18.40
CA TYR A 888 -11.87 31.80 -19.27
C TYR A 888 -12.24 33.27 -19.01
N GLY A 889 -13.51 33.54 -18.67
CA GLY A 889 -13.98 34.85 -18.24
C GLY A 889 -13.33 35.32 -16.94
N LEU A 890 -13.28 34.45 -15.92
CA LEU A 890 -12.59 34.70 -14.66
C LEU A 890 -11.08 34.91 -14.86
N ALA A 891 -10.42 34.03 -15.62
CA ALA A 891 -9.00 34.16 -15.92
C ALA A 891 -8.68 35.49 -16.66
N SER A 892 -9.52 35.87 -17.62
CA SER A 892 -9.40 37.14 -18.34
C SER A 892 -9.68 38.34 -17.42
N PHE A 893 -10.65 38.24 -16.51
CA PHE A 893 -10.97 39.27 -15.54
C PHE A 893 -9.83 39.47 -14.53
N PHE A 894 -9.29 38.40 -13.97
CA PHE A 894 -8.12 38.47 -13.08
C PHE A 894 -6.88 39.02 -13.80
N PHE A 895 -6.63 38.60 -15.04
CA PHE A 895 -5.53 39.16 -15.84
C PHE A 895 -5.69 40.67 -16.10
N LEU A 896 -6.90 41.11 -16.46
CA LEU A 896 -7.21 42.53 -16.65
C LEU A 896 -7.14 43.33 -15.33
N TYR A 897 -7.61 42.75 -14.23
CA TYR A 897 -7.53 43.33 -12.89
C TYR A 897 -6.06 43.49 -12.42
N CYS A 898 -5.21 42.49 -12.67
CA CYS A 898 -3.77 42.61 -12.45
C CYS A 898 -3.12 43.71 -13.32
N ILE A 899 -3.56 43.89 -14.57
CA ILE A 899 -3.10 45.01 -15.42
C ILE A 899 -3.56 46.37 -14.87
N VAL A 900 -4.79 46.48 -14.35
CA VAL A 900 -5.29 47.70 -13.70
C VAL A 900 -4.51 48.00 -12.41
N LEU A 901 -4.25 47.00 -11.56
CA LEU A 901 -3.42 47.16 -10.36
C LEU A 901 -1.97 47.55 -10.70
N LEU A 902 -1.40 47.02 -11.79
CA LEU A 902 -0.09 47.46 -12.30
C LEU A 902 -0.14 48.92 -12.78
N ALA A 903 -1.21 49.35 -13.45
CA ALA A 903 -1.38 50.72 -13.88
C ALA A 903 -1.50 51.69 -12.68
N GLU A 904 -2.34 51.39 -11.68
CA GLU A 904 -2.45 52.21 -10.47
C GLU A 904 -1.18 52.18 -9.62
N GLY A 905 -0.49 51.05 -9.52
CA GLY A 905 0.81 50.93 -8.85
C GLY A 905 1.90 51.81 -9.48
N PHE A 906 1.95 51.90 -10.80
CA PHE A 906 2.84 52.83 -11.50
C PHE A 906 2.38 54.29 -11.38
N TYR A 907 1.08 54.58 -11.41
CA TYR A 907 0.56 55.95 -11.27
C TYR A 907 0.81 56.53 -9.88
N THR A 908 0.55 55.74 -8.82
CA THR A 908 0.77 56.14 -7.43
C THR A 908 2.26 56.33 -7.10
N THR A 909 3.14 55.41 -7.54
CA THR A 909 4.59 55.56 -7.34
C THR A 909 5.21 56.68 -8.17
N SER A 910 4.62 57.04 -9.32
CA SER A 910 4.98 58.24 -10.07
C SER A 910 4.53 59.52 -9.34
N ALA A 911 3.28 59.58 -8.89
CA ALA A 911 2.71 60.76 -8.24
C ALA A 911 3.33 61.06 -6.86
N ALA A 912 3.64 60.03 -6.07
CA ALA A 912 4.24 60.19 -4.74
C ALA A 912 5.66 60.80 -4.78
N ARG A 913 6.38 60.66 -5.91
CA ARG A 913 7.67 61.32 -6.15
C ARG A 913 7.56 62.83 -6.46
N GLN A 914 6.31 63.28 -6.65
CA GLN A 914 5.81 64.66 -6.75
C GLN A 914 6.28 65.65 -5.66
N THR A 915 5.96 65.31 -4.41
CA THR A 915 5.41 66.31 -3.48
C THR A 915 5.86 66.21 -2.02
N PHE A 916 6.41 65.08 -1.56
CA PHE A 916 6.92 64.95 -0.19
C PHE A 916 8.31 64.32 -0.14
N GLY A 917 9.23 65.05 0.49
CA GLY A 917 10.50 64.52 0.96
C GLY A 917 10.36 63.86 2.33
N GLU A 918 11.41 63.13 2.73
CA GLU A 918 11.61 62.58 4.07
C GLU A 918 10.54 61.59 4.58
N PHE A 919 10.69 60.31 4.21
CA PHE A 919 10.40 59.23 5.16
C PHE A 919 11.52 58.18 5.13
N ARG A 920 12.09 57.89 6.31
CA ARG A 920 12.99 56.75 6.55
C ARG A 920 12.20 55.66 7.27
N SER A 921 11.84 54.60 6.56
CA SER A 921 11.50 53.30 7.17
C SER A 921 11.95 52.16 6.26
N THR A 922 12.09 50.97 6.84
CA THR A 922 12.78 49.84 6.22
C THR A 922 11.84 48.93 5.44
N MET A 923 11.78 49.10 4.12
CA MET A 923 11.55 47.98 3.18
C MET A 923 12.28 48.26 1.86
N CYS A 924 13.00 47.27 1.33
CA CYS A 924 13.87 47.48 0.18
C CYS A 924 13.08 47.33 -1.14
N GLY A 925 12.93 48.43 -1.88
CA GLY A 925 12.29 48.47 -3.21
C GLY A 925 12.99 47.67 -4.34
N ARG A 926 13.94 46.79 -4.00
CA ARG A 926 14.47 45.75 -4.89
C ARG A 926 13.88 44.37 -4.62
N CYS A 927 13.49 44.06 -3.37
CA CYS A 927 12.95 42.74 -3.02
C CYS A 927 11.56 42.52 -3.62
N LEU A 928 10.76 43.59 -3.75
CA LEU A 928 9.49 43.55 -4.46
C LEU A 928 9.63 43.26 -5.97
N SER A 929 10.77 43.58 -6.60
CA SER A 929 10.94 43.28 -8.04
C SER A 929 11.24 41.80 -8.32
N SER A 930 12.03 41.14 -7.45
CA SER A 930 12.38 39.72 -7.66
C SER A 930 11.16 38.81 -7.53
N SER A 931 10.34 38.97 -6.48
CA SER A 931 9.18 38.12 -6.27
C SER A 931 8.08 38.33 -7.33
N PHE A 932 7.89 39.58 -7.79
CA PHE A 932 6.96 39.86 -8.90
C PHE A 932 7.44 39.31 -10.24
N ILE A 933 8.75 39.30 -10.52
CA ILE A 933 9.30 38.64 -11.71
C ILE A 933 9.06 37.13 -11.65
N VAL A 934 9.26 36.48 -10.49
CA VAL A 934 8.96 35.05 -10.33
C VAL A 934 7.47 34.77 -10.51
N ILE A 935 6.57 35.53 -9.88
CA ILE A 935 5.12 35.34 -10.01
C ILE A 935 4.65 35.55 -11.46
N THR A 936 5.13 36.60 -12.14
CA THR A 936 4.77 36.84 -13.55
C THR A 936 5.37 35.79 -14.50
N TYR A 937 6.55 35.23 -14.19
CA TYR A 937 7.13 34.12 -14.94
C TYR A 937 6.34 32.82 -14.73
N VAL A 938 5.97 32.49 -13.49
CA VAL A 938 5.13 31.30 -13.16
C VAL A 938 3.76 31.40 -13.84
N LEU A 939 3.10 32.57 -13.80
CA LEU A 939 1.84 32.78 -14.49
C LEU A 939 1.97 32.69 -16.02
N ALA A 940 3.09 33.18 -16.60
CA ALA A 940 3.36 33.04 -18.02
C ALA A 940 3.64 31.58 -18.43
N VAL A 941 4.34 30.80 -17.59
CA VAL A 941 4.57 29.37 -17.81
C VAL A 941 3.28 28.57 -17.68
N LEU A 942 2.44 28.85 -16.68
CA LEU A 942 1.09 28.26 -16.58
C LEU A 942 0.23 28.57 -17.80
N TRP A 943 0.25 29.81 -18.30
CA TRP A 943 -0.49 30.19 -19.51
C TRP A 943 0.04 29.49 -20.77
N LEU A 944 1.37 29.33 -20.89
CA LEU A 944 2.00 28.55 -21.96
C LEU A 944 1.68 27.06 -21.87
N LEU A 945 1.57 26.48 -20.67
CA LEU A 945 1.15 25.09 -20.47
C LEU A 945 -0.31 24.88 -20.90
N VAL A 946 -1.23 25.78 -20.51
CA VAL A 946 -2.62 25.77 -20.98
C VAL A 946 -2.71 25.91 -22.52
N PHE A 947 -1.83 26.71 -23.12
CA PHE A 947 -1.72 26.84 -24.58
C PHE A 947 -1.11 25.58 -25.25
N ALA A 948 -0.17 24.90 -24.60
CA ALA A 948 0.42 23.65 -25.09
C ALA A 948 -0.59 22.49 -25.05
N PHE A 949 -1.37 22.35 -23.97
CA PHE A 949 -2.42 21.34 -23.87
C PHE A 949 -3.55 21.55 -24.91
N SER A 950 -3.85 22.79 -25.30
CA SER A 950 -4.79 23.07 -26.40
C SER A 950 -4.19 22.90 -27.81
N ALA A 951 -2.87 22.68 -27.94
CA ALA A 951 -2.22 22.40 -29.21
C ALA A 951 -2.19 20.90 -29.59
N LEU A 952 -2.30 19.97 -28.62
CA LEU A 952 -2.37 18.53 -28.92
C LEU A 952 -3.53 18.16 -29.88
N PRO A 953 -4.77 18.63 -29.68
CA PRO A 953 -5.87 18.37 -30.61
C PRO A 953 -5.59 18.83 -32.04
N VAL A 954 -4.86 19.94 -32.23
CA VAL A 954 -4.52 20.49 -33.55
C VAL A 954 -3.58 19.56 -34.32
N TYR A 955 -2.62 18.92 -33.64
CA TYR A 955 -1.72 17.96 -34.26
C TYR A 955 -2.46 16.70 -34.74
N PHE A 956 -3.40 16.18 -33.96
CA PHE A 956 -4.24 15.06 -34.39
C PHE A 956 -5.18 15.44 -35.55
N PHE A 957 -5.81 16.62 -35.51
CA PHE A 957 -6.73 17.04 -36.56
C PHE A 957 -6.04 17.27 -37.91
N TYR A 958 -4.82 17.81 -37.91
CA TYR A 958 -4.01 17.97 -39.14
C TYR A 958 -3.67 16.63 -39.80
N ASN A 959 -3.37 15.59 -39.00
CA ASN A 959 -3.14 14.24 -39.51
C ASN A 959 -4.43 13.59 -40.04
N MET A 960 -5.58 13.82 -39.41
CA MET A 960 -6.88 13.36 -39.92
C MET A 960 -7.27 14.02 -41.25
N ASP A 961 -7.18 15.34 -41.37
CA ASP A 961 -7.57 16.07 -42.59
C ASP A 961 -6.69 15.65 -43.78
N ALA A 962 -5.37 15.55 -43.58
CA ALA A 962 -4.45 15.00 -44.58
C ALA A 962 -4.78 13.55 -45.00
N THR A 963 -5.42 12.77 -44.11
CA THR A 963 -5.84 11.39 -44.39
C THR A 963 -7.18 11.32 -45.14
N CYS A 964 -8.20 12.12 -44.79
CA CYS A 964 -9.40 12.25 -45.65
C CYS A 964 -8.99 12.74 -47.06
N HIS A 965 -8.11 13.75 -47.14
CA HIS A 965 -7.76 14.42 -48.40
C HIS A 965 -6.88 13.57 -49.33
N THR A 966 -6.11 12.61 -48.82
CA THR A 966 -5.36 11.63 -49.64
C THR A 966 -6.23 10.44 -50.08
N ILE A 967 -7.27 10.08 -49.32
CA ILE A 967 -8.17 8.99 -49.67
C ILE A 967 -9.15 9.38 -50.78
N ASP A 968 -9.72 10.58 -50.77
CA ASP A 968 -10.61 11.04 -51.86
C ASP A 968 -9.90 10.99 -53.23
N VAL A 969 -8.61 11.35 -53.29
CA VAL A 969 -7.77 11.30 -54.52
C VAL A 969 -7.57 9.87 -55.05
N LEU A 970 -7.72 8.83 -54.22
CA LEU A 970 -7.52 7.42 -54.60
C LEU A 970 -8.80 6.70 -55.05
N THR A 971 -9.97 7.37 -55.04
CA THR A 971 -11.27 6.70 -55.25
C THR A 971 -11.85 6.76 -56.67
N GLU A 972 -11.14 7.31 -57.66
CA GLU A 972 -11.61 7.41 -59.07
C GLU A 972 -11.48 6.10 -59.90
N THR A 973 -11.63 4.90 -59.31
CA THR A 973 -11.86 3.66 -60.10
C THR A 973 -12.91 2.72 -59.47
N PRO A 974 -13.90 2.22 -60.23
CA PRO A 974 -15.00 1.42 -59.67
C PRO A 974 -14.77 -0.10 -59.80
N ALA A 975 -14.21 -0.74 -58.78
CA ALA A 975 -14.19 -2.21 -58.67
C ALA A 975 -14.26 -2.70 -57.21
N SER A 976 -15.24 -3.56 -56.92
CA SER A 976 -15.34 -4.46 -55.75
C SER A 976 -14.83 -3.94 -54.40
N ILE A 977 -15.69 -3.24 -53.64
CA ILE A 977 -15.49 -3.04 -52.19
C ILE A 977 -16.60 -3.77 -51.42
N ASN A 978 -16.22 -4.92 -50.85
CA ASN A 978 -16.89 -5.59 -49.75
C ASN A 978 -15.79 -6.29 -48.95
N GLN A 979 -15.83 -6.23 -47.62
CA GLN A 979 -14.79 -6.71 -46.70
C GLN A 979 -13.45 -5.94 -46.73
N LEU A 980 -13.48 -4.66 -46.31
CA LEU A 980 -12.49 -4.17 -45.34
C LEU A 980 -13.25 -3.67 -44.10
N CYS A 981 -13.10 -4.33 -42.97
CA CYS A 981 -13.27 -3.68 -41.67
C CYS A 981 -11.88 -3.19 -41.24
N VAL A 982 -11.66 -1.89 -41.32
CA VAL A 982 -10.43 -1.24 -40.87
C VAL A 982 -10.55 -0.97 -39.38
N ASP A 983 -9.53 -1.29 -38.57
CA ASP A 983 -9.52 -0.90 -37.16
C ASP A 983 -9.33 0.61 -37.04
N ALA A 984 -10.39 1.32 -36.66
CA ALA A 984 -10.39 2.76 -36.51
C ALA A 984 -9.40 3.28 -35.46
N ARG A 985 -8.97 2.44 -34.49
CA ARG A 985 -7.92 2.82 -33.53
C ARG A 985 -6.53 2.86 -34.18
N GLN A 986 -6.24 1.98 -35.14
CA GLN A 986 -4.95 1.94 -35.83
C GLN A 986 -4.68 3.19 -36.70
N TYR A 987 -5.74 3.95 -37.03
CA TYR A 987 -5.68 5.19 -37.80
C TYR A 987 -6.11 6.44 -36.98
N GLY A 988 -6.29 6.31 -35.66
CA GLY A 988 -6.60 7.44 -34.77
C GLY A 988 -8.00 8.05 -34.93
N LEU A 989 -8.96 7.33 -35.53
CA LEU A 989 -10.27 7.85 -35.93
C LEU A 989 -11.37 7.76 -34.85
N LEU A 990 -11.03 7.39 -33.60
CA LEU A 990 -11.97 7.31 -32.47
C LEU A 990 -11.36 7.90 -31.19
N PRO A 991 -12.15 8.62 -30.36
CA PRO A 991 -11.69 9.12 -29.07
C PRO A 991 -11.47 7.97 -28.07
N TRP A 992 -10.55 8.18 -27.13
CA TRP A 992 -9.94 7.13 -26.31
C TRP A 992 -10.94 6.37 -25.41
N ASN A 993 -12.06 7.02 -25.07
CA ASN A 993 -13.13 6.54 -24.19
C ASN A 993 -14.27 5.78 -24.91
N ALA A 994 -14.11 5.41 -26.19
CA ALA A 994 -15.08 4.58 -26.91
C ALA A 994 -14.95 3.07 -26.58
N VAL A 995 -16.01 2.49 -26.02
CA VAL A 995 -16.12 1.06 -25.63
C VAL A 995 -16.22 0.14 -26.87
N PRO A 996 -15.62 -1.07 -26.88
CA PRO A 996 -15.52 -1.88 -28.10
C PRO A 996 -16.83 -2.62 -28.44
N GLY A 997 -17.46 -2.29 -29.58
CA GLY A 997 -18.54 -3.11 -30.13
C GLY A 997 -19.33 -2.47 -31.28
N LYS A 998 -19.35 -3.14 -32.44
CA LYS A 998 -20.18 -2.85 -33.63
C LYS A 998 -19.91 -1.51 -34.36
N ALA A 999 -18.87 -1.49 -35.21
CA ALA A 999 -18.67 -0.44 -36.23
C ALA A 999 -18.25 -0.99 -37.62
N CYS A 1000 -18.62 -2.22 -37.98
CA CYS A 1000 -18.52 -2.70 -39.37
C CYS A 1000 -19.81 -2.37 -40.13
N GLY A 1001 -19.74 -1.48 -41.13
CA GLY A 1001 -20.90 -1.14 -41.99
C GLY A 1001 -20.86 0.23 -42.67
N MET A 1002 -19.99 1.15 -42.24
CA MET A 1002 -19.83 2.47 -42.85
C MET A 1002 -18.56 2.57 -43.71
N THR A 1003 -18.68 3.15 -44.90
CA THR A 1003 -17.56 3.51 -45.79
C THR A 1003 -16.94 4.86 -45.36
N LEU A 1004 -15.60 4.98 -45.37
CA LEU A 1004 -14.88 6.17 -44.87
C LEU A 1004 -15.38 7.52 -45.43
N SER A 1005 -15.78 7.59 -46.71
CA SER A 1005 -16.30 8.82 -47.34
C SER A 1005 -17.61 9.36 -46.72
N ASN A 1006 -18.29 8.57 -45.88
CA ASN A 1006 -19.44 9.03 -45.08
C ASN A 1006 -19.01 9.68 -43.75
N VAL A 1007 -17.83 9.34 -43.23
CA VAL A 1007 -17.29 9.87 -41.96
C VAL A 1007 -16.82 11.31 -42.13
N CYS A 1008 -16.04 11.60 -43.19
CA CYS A 1008 -15.63 12.98 -43.53
C CYS A 1008 -16.83 13.88 -43.97
N LYS A 1009 -18.08 13.41 -43.88
CA LYS A 1009 -19.33 14.12 -44.19
C LYS A 1009 -20.33 14.17 -43.00
N THR A 1010 -19.94 13.73 -41.81
CA THR A 1010 -20.81 13.87 -40.63
C THR A 1010 -20.91 15.32 -40.19
N ARG A 1011 -22.02 15.65 -39.53
CA ARG A 1011 -22.27 16.99 -38.96
C ARG A 1011 -21.25 17.34 -37.86
N GLU A 1012 -20.69 16.32 -37.21
CA GLU A 1012 -19.64 16.43 -36.20
C GLU A 1012 -18.33 16.94 -36.80
N TYR A 1013 -17.91 16.45 -37.98
CA TYR A 1013 -16.69 16.92 -38.65
C TYR A 1013 -16.75 18.43 -38.93
N GLN A 1014 -17.86 18.92 -39.48
CA GLN A 1014 -18.06 20.34 -39.74
C GLN A 1014 -18.10 21.18 -38.45
N MET A 1015 -18.74 20.69 -37.40
CA MET A 1015 -18.80 21.40 -36.11
C MET A 1015 -17.42 21.49 -35.43
N THR A 1016 -16.55 20.49 -35.61
CA THR A 1016 -15.16 20.55 -35.14
C THR A 1016 -14.27 21.43 -36.02
N TYR A 1017 -14.50 21.47 -37.33
CA TYR A 1017 -13.83 22.37 -38.27
C TYR A 1017 -14.13 23.86 -37.98
N ASP A 1018 -15.40 24.19 -37.66
CA ASP A 1018 -15.78 25.54 -37.24
C ASP A 1018 -15.13 25.92 -35.89
N LEU A 1019 -14.98 24.97 -34.96
CA LEU A 1019 -14.22 25.15 -33.71
C LEU A 1019 -12.73 25.44 -33.97
N TYR A 1020 -12.11 24.75 -34.93
CA TYR A 1020 -10.72 24.97 -35.32
C TYR A 1020 -10.51 26.40 -35.85
N ILE A 1021 -11.40 26.89 -36.72
CA ILE A 1021 -11.34 28.27 -37.22
C ILE A 1021 -11.51 29.29 -36.08
N ALA A 1022 -12.44 29.06 -35.15
CA ALA A 1022 -12.63 29.93 -33.98
C ALA A 1022 -11.40 29.98 -33.06
N ALA A 1023 -10.76 28.83 -32.80
CA ALA A 1023 -9.52 28.75 -32.01
C ALA A 1023 -8.36 29.49 -32.68
N PHE A 1024 -8.18 29.31 -34.00
CA PHE A 1024 -7.11 29.98 -34.76
C PHE A 1024 -7.30 31.50 -34.82
N ALA A 1025 -8.55 31.97 -34.94
CA ALA A 1025 -8.88 33.40 -34.85
C ALA A 1025 -8.55 33.98 -33.46
N GLY A 1026 -8.87 33.25 -32.38
CA GLY A 1026 -8.49 33.61 -31.02
C GLY A 1026 -6.98 33.73 -30.81
N ALA A 1027 -6.21 32.76 -31.33
CA ALA A 1027 -4.74 32.79 -31.28
C ALA A 1027 -4.13 33.97 -32.06
N GLY A 1028 -4.72 34.35 -33.21
CA GLY A 1028 -4.32 35.54 -33.95
C GLY A 1028 -4.50 36.84 -33.16
N ILE A 1029 -5.61 36.96 -32.40
CA ILE A 1029 -5.91 38.13 -31.57
C ILE A 1029 -4.96 38.22 -30.36
N THR A 1030 -4.66 37.11 -29.68
CA THR A 1030 -3.71 37.11 -28.55
C THR A 1030 -2.27 37.35 -29.01
N LEU A 1031 -1.87 36.85 -30.17
CA LEU A 1031 -0.56 37.16 -30.77
C LEU A 1031 -0.43 38.66 -31.11
N LEU A 1032 -1.48 39.27 -31.68
CA LEU A 1032 -1.51 40.72 -31.93
C LEU A 1032 -1.41 41.53 -30.62
N ALA A 1033 -2.13 41.12 -29.57
CA ALA A 1033 -2.05 41.76 -28.26
C ALA A 1033 -0.64 41.65 -27.63
N LEU A 1034 0.00 40.48 -27.73
CA LEU A 1034 1.38 40.26 -27.27
C LEU A 1034 2.38 41.11 -28.06
N VAL A 1035 2.28 41.17 -29.40
CA VAL A 1035 3.12 42.03 -30.24
C VAL A 1035 2.94 43.51 -29.87
N GLN A 1036 1.69 43.97 -29.66
CA GLN A 1036 1.39 45.34 -29.27
C GLN A 1036 1.91 45.70 -27.88
N PHE A 1037 1.86 44.77 -26.92
CA PHE A 1037 2.46 44.90 -25.59
C PHE A 1037 4.00 44.93 -25.65
N SER A 1038 4.62 44.05 -26.45
CA SER A 1038 6.06 44.06 -26.71
C SER A 1038 6.53 45.37 -27.35
N LEU A 1039 5.76 45.93 -28.30
CA LEU A 1039 6.02 47.25 -28.87
C LEU A 1039 6.00 48.34 -27.79
N HIS A 1040 5.03 48.27 -26.86
CA HIS A 1040 4.92 49.21 -25.75
C HIS A 1040 6.13 49.15 -24.81
N LEU A 1041 6.59 47.94 -24.44
CA LEU A 1041 7.83 47.77 -23.67
C LEU A 1041 9.07 48.31 -24.41
N ALA A 1042 9.18 48.05 -25.72
CA ALA A 1042 10.30 48.51 -26.53
C ALA A 1042 10.37 50.05 -26.59
N VAL A 1043 9.22 50.72 -26.79
CA VAL A 1043 9.11 52.19 -26.74
C VAL A 1043 9.52 52.72 -25.36
N ASN A 1044 9.06 52.08 -24.27
CA ASN A 1044 9.39 52.51 -22.91
C ASN A 1044 10.90 52.34 -22.58
N GLN A 1045 11.54 51.26 -23.06
CA GLN A 1045 12.99 51.09 -22.93
C GLN A 1045 13.78 52.16 -23.72
N VAL A 1046 13.33 52.56 -24.91
CA VAL A 1046 13.94 53.66 -25.68
C VAL A 1046 13.79 54.99 -24.94
N TYR A 1047 12.64 55.24 -24.32
CA TYR A 1047 12.40 56.44 -23.51
C TYR A 1047 13.35 56.53 -22.31
N HIS A 1048 13.49 55.44 -21.54
CA HIS A 1048 14.43 55.35 -20.41
C HIS A 1048 15.92 55.34 -20.81
N ARG A 1049 16.28 54.99 -22.05
CA ARG A 1049 17.65 55.16 -22.56
C ARG A 1049 17.97 56.62 -22.86
N LYS A 1050 17.02 57.42 -23.37
CA LYS A 1050 17.22 58.88 -23.55
C LYS A 1050 17.42 59.60 -22.22
N LEU A 1051 16.57 59.32 -21.22
CA LEU A 1051 16.69 59.93 -19.88
C LEU A 1051 18.07 59.68 -19.24
N ARG A 1052 18.57 58.44 -19.28
CA ARG A 1052 19.90 58.08 -18.74
C ARG A 1052 21.10 58.66 -19.51
N HIS A 1053 20.89 59.26 -20.68
CA HIS A 1053 21.94 60.01 -21.38
C HIS A 1053 22.04 61.45 -20.87
N GLY A 1054 20.92 62.11 -20.53
CA GLY A 1054 20.92 63.46 -19.96
C GLY A 1054 21.61 63.52 -18.58
N GLU A 1055 21.28 62.60 -17.67
CA GLU A 1055 21.89 62.52 -16.32
C GLU A 1055 23.43 62.33 -16.36
N ARG A 1056 23.99 61.85 -17.47
CA ARG A 1056 25.44 61.64 -17.65
C ARG A 1056 26.20 62.89 -18.11
N GLU A 1057 25.54 63.84 -18.76
CA GLU A 1057 26.16 65.12 -19.12
C GLU A 1057 26.09 66.09 -17.94
N GLU A 1058 24.95 66.12 -17.23
CA GLU A 1058 24.74 67.00 -16.07
C GLU A 1058 25.75 66.72 -14.93
N ARG A 1059 26.04 65.44 -14.64
CA ARG A 1059 27.04 65.05 -13.62
C ARG A 1059 28.48 65.44 -13.96
N ARG A 1060 28.82 65.75 -15.22
CA ARG A 1060 30.14 66.30 -15.59
C ARG A 1060 30.28 67.80 -15.28
N GLY A 1061 29.17 68.53 -15.10
CA GLY A 1061 29.20 69.95 -14.72
C GLY A 1061 29.57 70.18 -13.26
N TYR A 1062 29.01 69.38 -12.35
CA TYR A 1062 29.12 69.63 -10.90
C TYR A 1062 30.51 69.33 -10.30
N ASP A 1063 31.24 68.36 -10.84
CA ASP A 1063 32.56 67.94 -10.31
C ASP A 1063 33.66 69.01 -10.47
N LEU A 1064 33.51 69.95 -11.42
CA LEU A 1064 34.42 71.10 -11.55
C LEU A 1064 34.21 72.17 -10.46
N TYR A 1065 32.99 72.30 -9.92
CA TYR A 1065 32.67 73.36 -8.96
C TYR A 1065 33.11 73.01 -7.53
N GLY A 1066 33.17 71.72 -7.19
CA GLY A 1066 33.53 71.26 -5.84
C GLY A 1066 35.00 71.46 -5.43
N ARG A 1067 35.92 71.65 -6.40
CA ARG A 1067 37.37 71.71 -6.13
C ARG A 1067 37.91 73.10 -5.75
N LEU A 1068 37.07 74.13 -5.68
CA LEU A 1068 37.48 75.53 -5.43
C LEU A 1068 37.17 76.09 -4.03
N GLN A 1069 36.67 75.27 -3.09
CA GLN A 1069 36.25 75.75 -1.75
C GLN A 1069 36.80 74.97 -0.53
N ARG A 1070 37.84 74.15 -0.69
CA ARG A 1070 38.55 73.52 0.45
C ARG A 1070 40.07 73.74 0.42
N ASP A 1071 40.47 75.01 0.46
CA ASP A 1071 41.83 75.41 0.86
C ASP A 1071 41.79 76.59 1.84
N ARG A 1072 41.81 76.25 3.14
CA ARG A 1072 42.13 77.10 4.32
C ARG A 1072 41.96 76.26 5.60
N GLY A 1073 43.06 75.89 6.25
CA GLY A 1073 43.00 75.14 7.53
C GLY A 1073 44.16 74.18 7.84
N ARG A 1074 45.41 74.61 7.64
CA ARG A 1074 46.59 73.98 8.32
C ARG A 1074 46.62 74.44 9.80
N THR A 1075 47.44 73.94 10.73
CA THR A 1075 48.64 73.08 10.76
C THR A 1075 48.46 72.02 11.88
N LEU A 1076 49.36 71.07 12.20
CA LEU A 1076 50.72 70.70 11.74
C LEU A 1076 50.64 69.34 10.98
N CYS A 1077 51.65 68.46 10.80
CA CYS A 1077 53.06 68.40 11.20
C CYS A 1077 53.92 67.58 10.21
N SER A 1078 55.07 67.07 10.67
CA SER A 1078 56.10 66.31 9.92
C SER A 1078 57.04 65.59 10.92
N PRO A 1079 58.00 64.71 10.52
CA PRO A 1079 58.59 64.61 9.18
C PRO A 1079 58.80 63.20 8.54
N TYR A 1080 58.82 63.25 7.20
CA TYR A 1080 59.63 62.50 6.20
C TYR A 1080 61.11 62.21 6.60
N PRO A 1081 61.93 61.45 5.81
CA PRO A 1081 61.76 60.89 4.45
C PRO A 1081 61.94 59.33 4.42
N ALA A 1082 62.29 58.57 3.36
CA ALA A 1082 62.78 58.81 1.98
C ALA A 1082 62.52 57.61 1.02
N ASN A 1083 62.82 57.81 -0.28
CA ASN A 1083 63.14 56.85 -1.37
C ASN A 1083 62.18 55.65 -1.65
N THR A 1084 61.54 55.48 -2.82
CA THR A 1084 62.04 55.32 -4.23
C THR A 1084 62.90 54.07 -4.43
N SER A 1085 62.77 53.25 -5.49
CA SER A 1085 62.16 53.42 -6.83
C SER A 1085 61.74 52.05 -7.41
N ASP A 1086 60.50 51.85 -7.90
CA ASP A 1086 60.09 51.87 -9.33
C ASP A 1086 60.10 50.50 -10.08
N ILE A 1087 59.11 50.35 -10.97
CA ILE A 1087 58.99 49.42 -12.12
C ILE A 1087 58.97 47.91 -11.83
N SER A 1088 57.75 47.35 -11.77
CA SER A 1088 57.26 46.37 -12.77
C SER A 1088 55.72 46.33 -12.77
#